data_AF-A0A378UDK1-F1
#
_entry.id   AF-A0A378UDK1-F1
#
_cell.length_a   1.000
_cell.length_b   1.000
_cell.length_c   1.000
_cell.angle_alpha   90.00
_cell.angle_beta   90.00
_cell.angle_gamma   90.00
#
_symmetry.space_group_name_H-M   'P 1'
#
loop_
_entity.id
_entity.type
_entity.pdbx_description
1 polymer ?
#
loop_
_entity_poly.entity_id
_entity_poly.type
_entity_poly.pdbx_seq_one_letter_code
_entity_poly.pdbx_strand_id
1 'polypeptide(L)'
;MGNAHLATNDDGTLKLNDNGKPTVISGDMHNLNLGTVDLTNETWQEISKSYRGLAKDVMKGVGVVTGALGFDGVTLAKSDSNHSKTEIQAVSELHGSHIQAGAQTVTATGTRFDAGTDGFVAVLGDDVLFATAKHTKTANATQTRQTITGEGMRLGKDHLQLGAVVHTDSTDTQSTQSTTHDGVTVRGNNAVVLGNMNDGSLTTQATNFDLDPTSGTLLIGAKSTLLDGAINQTAHTQSNETNTTRIGATVHHVAVDTAIAAENVKEAIQAANHARKELEQAKTMVKAGKLDPNAIKDYELNLAMATTNVANAQIALGSTAATAASTAPTLGFSAKLGATHTQSQSSQTQTNQEFVATNITAANTTLVGDDFTTKGLQGDIGNLNVDQLNKLTLTHATTQDISLNQSSGNTLDASISSTGNLSAGVSRQQSHSQSTSTTTHDTKLNLGELNGHANTTTLHGATITTQGGHYSTNTLNITTSQNTHHEQSKSQGGNIGIGANSLNLGYNQQNSNSDVTTNNTPSGIIYVNADANHGSGHSLSTNHTTLTGGVIAAISEDEQGNQTNSELNFTTNTLTTNDLLATESSQNKGMGLGLGSSDNKPTSISISANNNGHQKETTALATIGQGATITGTITHNGQAQTSTDLTQTDINTDALTTQQVIKDQKTGGLNINTTVDTRVFSKEGREGIKKEQKDLPNNTKAAFGMFGVAVGATATGLMDNENTINGNSALKKAKDNLIQARNNVVTGVDKSQANLNAHVDAITDGDLTNVSQNQDILNELNTQLTQDTTAKDTQVFLTQNTTNTKDELVQGLANPTKGHTYLDIDHLLDNAIETLNHEIAHHNGLGETSATRMGKISDLAYNIGTSLNKEDIDNHRQGIITTAQTLQNLSTDEQLAITQDSQSLLQCQ
;
A
#
# COMPACT_ATOMS: atom_id res chain seq x y z
N MET A 1 -26.44 40.76 12.34
CA MET A 1 -26.85 42.17 12.57
C MET A 1 -26.88 42.89 11.24
N GLY A 2 -28.03 43.40 10.80
CA GLY A 2 -28.09 44.33 9.67
C GLY A 2 -27.63 45.73 10.12
N ASN A 3 -27.05 46.51 9.21
CA ASN A 3 -26.54 47.87 9.49
C ASN A 3 -27.64 48.89 9.83
N ALA A 4 -28.91 48.48 9.91
CA ALA A 4 -30.05 49.34 10.20
C ALA A 4 -30.17 49.63 11.70
N HIS A 5 -29.91 50.87 12.10
CA HIS A 5 -30.28 51.39 13.40
C HIS A 5 -31.78 51.68 13.41
N LEU A 6 -32.55 50.97 14.22
CA LEU A 6 -33.99 51.18 14.37
C LEU A 6 -34.26 52.14 15.53
N ALA A 7 -35.18 53.07 15.34
CA ALA A 7 -35.60 53.96 16.40
C ALA A 7 -36.39 53.18 17.45
N THR A 8 -36.09 53.46 18.72
CA THR A 8 -36.84 52.98 19.87
C THR A 8 -37.53 54.15 20.55
N ASN A 9 -38.67 53.88 21.18
CA ASN A 9 -39.28 54.78 22.14
C ASN A 9 -38.47 54.78 23.44
N ASP A 10 -38.77 55.71 24.35
CA ASP A 10 -38.05 55.88 25.62
C ASP A 10 -38.15 54.66 26.56
N ASP A 11 -39.10 53.76 26.31
CA ASP A 11 -39.28 52.48 27.02
C ASP A 11 -38.56 51.29 26.37
N GLY A 12 -37.78 51.54 25.30
CA GLY A 12 -37.05 50.52 24.54
C GLY A 12 -37.88 49.78 23.49
N THR A 13 -39.18 50.08 23.33
CA THR A 13 -40.01 49.48 22.28
C THR A 13 -39.67 50.07 20.91
N LEU A 14 -39.80 49.27 19.84
CA LEU A 14 -39.54 49.73 18.47
C LEU A 14 -40.51 50.86 18.09
N LYS A 15 -39.95 52.00 17.67
CA LYS A 15 -40.72 53.15 17.20
C LYS A 15 -41.19 52.90 15.78
N LEU A 16 -42.49 52.72 15.61
CA LEU A 16 -43.13 52.49 14.32
C LEU A 16 -43.50 53.81 13.64
N ASN A 17 -43.43 53.85 12.31
CA ASN A 17 -43.92 54.96 11.50
C ASN A 17 -45.44 54.86 11.30
N ASP A 18 -46.03 55.84 10.62
CA ASP A 18 -47.49 55.93 10.39
C ASP A 18 -48.09 54.73 9.63
N ASN A 19 -47.25 53.90 9.01
CA ASN A 19 -47.62 52.66 8.32
C ASN A 19 -47.35 51.40 9.16
N GLY A 20 -47.03 51.55 10.45
CA GLY A 20 -46.74 50.43 11.36
C GLY A 20 -45.38 49.76 11.15
N LYS A 21 -44.46 50.36 10.37
CA LYS A 21 -43.10 49.81 10.13
C LYS A 21 -42.07 50.44 11.06
N PRO A 22 -41.05 49.69 11.53
CA PRO A 22 -39.94 50.27 12.31
C PRO A 22 -39.31 51.47 11.61
N THR A 23 -39.13 52.57 12.34
CA THR A 23 -38.48 53.77 11.84
C THR A 23 -36.97 53.53 11.80
N VAL A 24 -36.36 53.58 10.62
CA VAL A 24 -34.91 53.39 10.46
C VAL A 24 -34.20 54.75 10.68
N ILE A 25 -33.31 54.81 11.67
CA ILE A 25 -32.46 55.97 12.00
C ILE A 25 -31.30 56.10 11.03
N SER A 26 -30.66 54.98 10.66
CA SER A 26 -29.53 54.94 9.71
C SER A 26 -29.29 53.51 9.23
N GLY A 27 -28.61 53.35 8.09
CA GLY A 27 -28.32 52.05 7.49
C GLY A 27 -29.41 51.53 6.57
N ASP A 28 -29.18 50.34 6.02
CA ASP A 28 -30.01 49.76 4.97
C ASP A 28 -30.65 48.42 5.40
N MET A 29 -31.91 48.19 5.00
CA MET A 29 -32.67 46.96 5.21
C MET A 29 -32.64 46.01 4.00
N HIS A 30 -31.80 46.25 2.98
CA HIS A 30 -31.70 45.36 1.81
C HIS A 30 -31.21 43.95 2.18
N ASN A 31 -30.50 43.78 3.30
CA ASN A 31 -29.95 42.48 3.72
C ASN A 31 -30.51 42.02 5.08
N LEU A 32 -31.01 40.79 5.14
CA LEU A 32 -31.38 40.10 6.38
C LEU A 32 -30.34 39.02 6.70
N ASN A 33 -29.70 39.11 7.87
CA ASN A 33 -28.71 38.13 8.32
C ASN A 33 -29.08 37.57 9.71
N LEU A 34 -29.46 36.30 9.73
CA LEU A 34 -29.67 35.46 10.90
C LEU A 34 -28.38 34.68 11.16
N GLY A 35 -27.45 35.34 11.84
CA GLY A 35 -26.09 34.84 12.04
C GLY A 35 -25.92 34.05 13.33
N THR A 36 -24.65 33.80 13.64
CA THR A 36 -24.21 33.12 14.85
C THR A 36 -23.49 34.08 15.79
N VAL A 37 -23.35 33.69 17.05
CA VAL A 37 -22.47 34.34 18.03
C VAL A 37 -21.35 33.36 18.38
N ASP A 38 -20.10 33.76 18.14
CA ASP A 38 -18.93 32.96 18.48
C ASP A 38 -18.71 32.92 20.00
N LEU A 39 -18.62 31.72 20.55
CA LEU A 39 -18.31 31.45 21.94
C LEU A 39 -16.98 30.71 22.01
N THR A 40 -15.95 31.38 22.54
CA THR A 40 -14.61 30.79 22.69
C THR A 40 -14.36 30.39 24.14
N ASN A 41 -14.00 29.13 24.35
CA ASN A 41 -13.54 28.61 25.63
C ASN A 41 -12.11 28.05 25.48
N GLU A 42 -11.21 28.55 26.32
CA GLU A 42 -9.81 28.12 26.37
C GLU A 42 -9.52 27.55 27.75
N THR A 43 -8.96 26.34 27.76
CA THR A 43 -8.51 25.66 28.98
C THR A 43 -7.03 25.34 28.84
N TRP A 44 -6.28 25.72 29.85
CA TRP A 44 -4.83 25.55 29.86
C TRP A 44 -4.40 24.98 31.20
N GLN A 45 -3.68 23.86 31.15
CA GLN A 45 -3.10 23.20 32.31
C GLN A 45 -1.65 22.87 32.01
N GLU A 46 -0.74 23.41 32.81
CA GLU A 46 0.68 23.13 32.73
C GLU A 46 1.17 22.57 34.07
N ILE A 47 1.74 21.37 34.03
CA ILE A 47 2.45 20.75 35.14
C ILE A 47 3.93 20.82 34.80
N SER A 48 4.65 21.72 35.47
CA SER A 48 6.03 22.05 35.15
C SER A 48 7.03 20.97 35.60
N LYS A 49 8.19 20.95 34.94
CA LYS A 49 9.34 20.09 35.27
C LYS A 49 9.83 20.37 36.71
N SER A 50 9.36 19.58 37.68
CA SER A 50 9.93 19.57 39.03
C SER A 50 10.72 18.27 39.24
N TYR A 51 12.01 18.38 39.54
CA TYR A 51 12.79 17.25 40.03
C TYR A 51 12.24 16.81 41.39
N ARG A 52 11.82 15.55 41.52
CA ARG A 52 11.25 15.01 42.76
C ARG A 52 12.30 14.21 43.55
N GLY A 53 12.38 14.44 44.87
CA GLY A 53 13.22 13.66 45.81
C GLY A 53 14.73 13.96 45.73
N LEU A 54 15.54 13.02 46.26
CA LEU A 54 17.02 13.09 46.33
C LEU A 54 17.71 13.39 44.98
N ALA A 55 16.99 13.25 43.86
CA ALA A 55 17.43 13.61 42.51
C ALA A 55 17.73 15.11 42.32
N LYS A 56 17.13 16.00 43.14
CA LYS A 56 17.44 17.45 43.11
C LYS A 56 18.90 17.76 43.46
N ASP A 57 19.53 16.93 44.29
CA ASP A 57 20.93 17.11 44.75
C ASP A 57 21.94 16.28 43.94
N VAL A 58 21.52 15.16 43.34
CA VAL A 58 22.40 14.24 42.58
C VAL A 58 22.71 14.76 41.16
N MET A 59 21.89 15.64 40.59
CA MET A 59 22.17 16.31 39.31
C MET A 59 23.41 17.24 39.32
N LYS A 60 24.09 17.40 40.47
CA LYS A 60 25.33 18.18 40.62
C LYS A 60 26.61 17.36 40.80
N GLY A 61 26.56 16.03 40.91
CA GLY A 61 27.78 15.27 41.19
C GLY A 61 27.60 13.76 41.13
N VAL A 62 28.59 13.13 40.50
CA VAL A 62 28.84 11.69 40.34
C VAL A 62 28.40 10.80 41.53
N GLY A 63 27.72 9.69 41.21
CA GLY A 63 27.89 8.39 41.89
C GLY A 63 26.83 7.98 42.93
N VAL A 64 25.88 7.12 42.56
CA VAL A 64 25.25 6.17 43.49
C VAL A 64 25.01 4.82 42.82
N VAL A 65 25.70 3.80 43.32
CA VAL A 65 25.41 2.37 43.09
C VAL A 65 24.12 2.02 43.84
N THR A 66 23.07 1.65 43.12
CA THR A 66 21.86 1.01 43.68
C THR A 66 21.54 -0.26 42.89
N GLY A 67 22.49 -1.20 42.84
CA GLY A 67 22.18 -2.58 42.49
C GLY A 67 21.70 -3.32 43.73
N ALA A 68 20.41 -3.67 43.81
CA ALA A 68 19.86 -4.82 44.57
C ALA A 68 18.32 -4.81 44.71
N LEU A 69 17.62 -3.71 44.44
CA LEU A 69 16.17 -3.63 44.70
C LEU A 69 15.47 -3.30 43.38
N GLY A 70 14.71 -4.25 42.84
CA GLY A 70 13.93 -4.09 41.61
C GLY A 70 12.78 -3.08 41.81
N PHE A 71 13.11 -1.79 41.82
CA PHE A 71 12.13 -0.71 41.84
C PHE A 71 11.55 -0.52 40.44
N ASP A 72 10.21 -0.46 40.33
CA ASP A 72 9.54 0.11 39.17
C ASP A 72 10.04 1.56 38.98
N GLY A 73 10.49 1.91 37.78
CA GLY A 73 11.37 3.04 37.49
C GLY A 73 11.07 4.37 38.21
N VAL A 74 12.14 5.08 38.59
CA VAL A 74 12.05 6.40 39.22
C VAL A 74 11.89 7.47 38.14
N THR A 75 10.76 8.19 38.16
CA THR A 75 10.56 9.37 37.29
C THR A 75 11.35 10.56 37.85
N LEU A 76 12.38 11.00 37.12
CA LEU A 76 13.25 12.11 37.51
C LEU A 76 12.59 13.46 37.29
N ALA A 77 11.94 13.61 36.14
CA ALA A 77 11.22 14.79 35.73
C ALA A 77 10.04 14.38 34.86
N LYS A 78 8.91 15.04 35.10
CA LYS A 78 7.71 14.95 34.27
C LYS A 78 7.25 16.36 33.99
N SER A 79 6.94 16.64 32.73
CA SER A 79 6.11 17.79 32.38
C SER A 79 4.95 17.32 31.55
N ASP A 80 3.76 17.79 31.91
CA ASP A 80 2.54 17.57 31.16
C ASP A 80 1.97 18.95 30.83
N SER A 81 1.68 19.20 29.56
CA SER A 81 0.89 20.34 29.14
C SER A 81 -0.35 19.84 28.41
N ASN A 82 -1.49 20.42 28.76
CA ASN A 82 -2.74 20.18 28.07
C ASN A 82 -3.37 21.54 27.77
N HIS A 83 -3.60 21.78 26.49
CA HIS A 83 -4.21 23.00 25.99
C HIS A 83 -5.38 22.61 25.09
N SER A 84 -6.59 23.02 25.46
CA SER A 84 -7.76 22.83 24.62
C SER A 84 -8.47 24.15 24.40
N LYS A 85 -8.80 24.41 23.14
CA LYS A 85 -9.59 25.54 22.67
C LYS A 85 -10.83 25.01 21.96
N THR A 86 -11.99 25.51 22.35
CA THR A 86 -13.27 25.19 21.73
C THR A 86 -13.94 26.49 21.29
N GLU A 87 -14.33 26.56 20.02
CA GLU A 87 -15.10 27.66 19.43
C GLU A 87 -16.45 27.10 18.98
N ILE A 88 -17.54 27.61 19.56
CA ILE A 88 -18.91 27.19 19.26
C ILE A 88 -19.66 28.39 18.69
N GLN A 89 -20.40 28.16 17.61
CA GLN A 89 -21.28 29.16 17.02
C GLN A 89 -22.71 28.98 17.52
N ALA A 90 -23.13 29.81 18.48
CA ALA A 90 -24.51 29.81 18.95
C ALA A 90 -25.43 30.37 17.87
N VAL A 91 -26.48 29.61 17.52
CA VAL A 91 -27.35 29.89 16.37
C VAL A 91 -28.59 30.70 16.74
N SER A 92 -29.20 31.31 15.73
CA SER A 92 -30.50 31.99 15.88
C SER A 92 -31.65 30.97 15.84
N GLU A 93 -32.65 31.13 16.71
CA GLU A 93 -33.88 30.34 16.68
C GLU A 93 -35.10 31.24 16.54
N LEU A 94 -35.99 30.91 15.61
CA LEU A 94 -37.26 31.59 15.38
C LEU A 94 -38.39 30.60 15.64
N HIS A 95 -39.23 30.90 16.62
CA HIS A 95 -40.37 30.07 17.00
C HIS A 95 -41.68 30.82 16.75
N GLY A 96 -42.63 30.19 16.07
CA GLY A 96 -43.98 30.75 15.89
C GLY A 96 -44.75 30.08 14.74
N SER A 97 -46.08 30.02 14.82
CA SER A 97 -46.90 29.30 13.83
C SER A 97 -46.83 29.85 12.38
N HIS A 98 -46.33 31.07 12.20
CA HIS A 98 -46.07 31.67 10.91
C HIS A 98 -44.77 32.47 10.97
N ILE A 99 -43.74 32.00 10.26
CA ILE A 99 -42.43 32.65 10.22
C ILE A 99 -42.20 33.17 8.81
N GLN A 100 -41.97 34.48 8.68
CA GLN A 100 -41.63 35.11 7.40
C GLN A 100 -40.32 35.88 7.54
N ALA A 101 -39.34 35.51 6.72
CA ALA A 101 -38.05 36.18 6.59
C ALA A 101 -37.90 36.66 5.14
N GLY A 102 -37.79 37.96 4.91
CA GLY A 102 -37.61 38.46 3.56
C GLY A 102 -36.84 39.77 3.47
N ALA A 103 -35.95 39.84 2.50
CA ALA A 103 -35.10 40.98 2.17
C ALA A 103 -34.57 40.80 0.73
N GLN A 104 -33.76 41.73 0.23
CA GLN A 104 -33.09 41.53 -1.07
C GLN A 104 -32.11 40.36 -1.00
N THR A 105 -31.25 40.33 0.01
CA THR A 105 -30.42 39.17 0.33
C THR A 105 -30.80 38.62 1.70
N VAL A 106 -31.09 37.33 1.79
CA VAL A 106 -31.36 36.63 3.04
C VAL A 106 -30.24 35.62 3.32
N THR A 107 -29.56 35.75 4.45
CA THR A 107 -28.57 34.79 4.92
C THR A 107 -28.99 34.24 6.28
N ALA A 108 -29.02 32.92 6.42
CA ALA A 108 -29.26 32.23 7.67
C ALA A 108 -28.14 31.22 7.92
N THR A 109 -27.49 31.29 9.08
CA THR A 109 -26.35 30.42 9.42
C THR A 109 -26.73 29.56 10.62
N GLY A 110 -26.83 28.24 10.41
CA GLY A 110 -27.25 27.26 11.43
C GLY A 110 -28.62 27.53 12.06
N THR A 111 -29.40 28.44 11.48
CA THR A 111 -30.63 28.97 12.07
C THR A 111 -31.72 27.91 12.11
N ARG A 112 -32.52 27.91 13.17
CA ARG A 112 -33.72 27.09 13.28
C ARG A 112 -34.97 27.92 13.06
N PHE A 113 -35.68 27.67 11.96
CA PHE A 113 -37.02 28.18 11.70
C PHE A 113 -38.03 27.10 12.13
N ASP A 114 -38.74 27.34 13.23
CA ASP A 114 -39.58 26.33 13.87
C ASP A 114 -41.03 26.81 13.99
N ALA A 115 -41.86 26.38 13.03
CA ALA A 115 -43.26 26.76 12.97
C ALA A 115 -44.22 25.80 13.68
N GLY A 116 -43.71 24.72 14.29
CA GLY A 116 -44.54 23.63 14.81
C GLY A 116 -45.21 22.81 13.71
N THR A 117 -46.05 21.83 14.09
CA THR A 117 -46.59 20.81 13.16
C THR A 117 -47.55 21.36 12.10
N ASP A 118 -48.31 22.40 12.41
CA ASP A 118 -49.31 22.99 11.50
C ASP A 118 -48.82 24.32 10.87
N GLY A 119 -47.61 24.73 11.19
CA GLY A 119 -47.12 26.07 10.89
C GLY A 119 -46.58 26.26 9.48
N PHE A 120 -46.29 27.52 9.14
CA PHE A 120 -45.78 27.90 7.83
C PHE A 120 -44.48 28.71 7.96
N VAL A 121 -43.49 28.38 7.12
CA VAL A 121 -42.22 29.13 7.00
C VAL A 121 -42.09 29.70 5.59
N ALA A 122 -41.85 31.00 5.46
CA ALA A 122 -41.49 31.65 4.20
C ALA A 122 -40.14 32.37 4.31
N VAL A 123 -39.22 32.04 3.42
CA VAL A 123 -37.96 32.73 3.22
C VAL A 123 -37.88 33.23 1.78
N LEU A 124 -37.89 34.55 1.59
CA LEU A 124 -38.02 35.16 0.27
C LEU A 124 -36.94 36.24 0.06
N GLY A 125 -36.20 36.17 -1.04
CA GLY A 125 -35.30 37.25 -1.45
C GLY A 125 -34.91 37.20 -2.91
N ASP A 126 -34.06 38.12 -3.35
CA ASP A 126 -33.35 37.99 -4.63
C ASP A 126 -32.32 36.87 -4.49
N ASP A 127 -31.49 36.93 -3.45
CA ASP A 127 -30.52 35.90 -3.09
C ASP A 127 -30.78 35.32 -1.71
N VAL A 128 -30.77 33.98 -1.60
CA VAL A 128 -30.97 33.27 -0.34
C VAL A 128 -29.80 32.31 -0.08
N LEU A 129 -29.16 32.45 1.08
CA LEU A 129 -28.06 31.59 1.53
C LEU A 129 -28.37 30.97 2.89
N PHE A 130 -28.52 29.65 2.92
CA PHE A 130 -28.50 28.87 4.15
C PHE A 130 -27.10 28.27 4.33
N ALA A 131 -26.35 28.83 5.26
CA ALA A 131 -25.00 28.41 5.62
C ALA A 131 -25.01 27.60 6.92
N THR A 132 -23.90 26.91 7.19
CA THR A 132 -23.73 26.15 8.42
C THR A 132 -23.05 26.96 9.52
N ALA A 133 -23.50 26.80 10.77
CA ALA A 133 -22.73 27.20 11.93
C ALA A 133 -21.53 26.27 12.10
N LYS A 134 -20.33 26.84 12.19
CA LYS A 134 -19.07 26.09 12.25
C LYS A 134 -18.57 26.05 13.68
N HIS A 135 -18.37 24.84 14.20
CA HIS A 135 -17.76 24.62 15.51
C HIS A 135 -16.36 24.05 15.32
N THR A 136 -15.39 24.57 16.08
CA THR A 136 -14.02 24.02 16.05
C THR A 136 -13.57 23.63 17.45
N LYS A 137 -12.89 22.49 17.56
CA LYS A 137 -12.26 22.06 18.80
C LYS A 137 -10.85 21.59 18.51
N THR A 138 -9.90 22.25 19.15
CA THR A 138 -8.48 21.90 19.12
C THR A 138 -8.06 21.45 20.52
N ALA A 139 -7.42 20.29 20.60
CA ALA A 139 -6.84 19.76 21.83
C ALA A 139 -5.39 19.35 21.55
N ASN A 140 -4.47 19.89 22.36
CA ASN A 140 -3.05 19.61 22.29
C ASN A 140 -2.61 19.08 23.65
N ALA A 141 -2.04 17.89 23.68
CA ALA A 141 -1.44 17.29 24.86
C ALA A 141 0.03 16.98 24.56
N THR A 142 0.93 17.51 25.37
CA THR A 142 2.36 17.17 25.32
C THR A 142 2.77 16.59 26.66
N GLN A 143 3.39 15.42 26.62
CA GLN A 143 3.93 14.74 27.78
C GLN A 143 5.42 14.48 27.56
N THR A 144 6.26 15.04 28.43
CA THR A 144 7.69 14.74 28.48
C THR A 144 7.98 14.01 29.78
N ARG A 145 8.65 12.86 29.68
CA ARG A 145 9.06 12.05 30.83
C ARG A 145 10.55 11.75 30.74
N GLN A 146 11.22 11.89 31.89
CA GLN A 146 12.59 11.44 32.10
C GLN A 146 12.58 10.39 33.22
N THR A 147 13.02 9.18 32.93
CA THR A 147 12.99 8.07 33.89
C THR A 147 14.34 7.39 33.98
N ILE A 148 14.71 7.00 35.21
CA ILE A 148 15.79 6.02 35.44
C ILE A 148 15.15 4.76 36.00
N THR A 149 15.34 3.65 35.30
CA THR A 149 14.87 2.33 35.72
C THR A 149 16.05 1.44 36.08
N GLY A 150 15.97 0.79 37.23
CA GLY A 150 16.87 -0.29 37.60
C GLY A 150 16.24 -1.61 37.18
N GLU A 151 16.79 -2.29 36.19
CA GLU A 151 16.45 -3.67 35.95
C GLU A 151 17.08 -4.51 37.04
N GLY A 152 16.26 -5.15 37.87
CA GLY A 152 16.73 -6.06 38.90
C GLY A 152 17.47 -7.28 38.34
N MET A 153 17.97 -8.13 39.22
CA MET A 153 18.61 -9.38 38.81
C MET A 153 17.57 -10.32 38.19
N ARG A 154 17.79 -10.78 36.95
CA ARG A 154 16.90 -11.73 36.26
C ARG A 154 17.69 -12.99 35.88
N LEU A 155 17.15 -14.14 36.25
CA LEU A 155 17.70 -15.45 35.88
C LEU A 155 16.98 -15.98 34.63
N GLY A 156 17.67 -16.05 33.50
CA GLY A 156 17.26 -16.73 32.27
C GLY A 156 17.81 -18.16 32.19
N LYS A 157 17.38 -18.93 31.18
CA LYS A 157 17.77 -20.34 30.99
C LYS A 157 19.30 -20.55 30.85
N ASP A 158 20.01 -19.54 30.37
CA ASP A 158 21.42 -19.56 29.98
C ASP A 158 22.21 -18.31 30.44
N HIS A 159 21.61 -17.42 31.23
CA HIS A 159 22.26 -16.21 31.75
C HIS A 159 21.64 -15.68 33.05
N LEU A 160 22.46 -15.07 33.89
CA LEU A 160 22.09 -14.27 35.06
C LEU A 160 22.37 -12.79 34.75
N GLN A 161 21.33 -12.00 34.53
CA GLN A 161 21.46 -10.54 34.46
C GLN A 161 21.73 -9.99 35.87
N LEU A 162 22.87 -9.32 36.08
CA LEU A 162 23.29 -8.78 37.40
C LEU A 162 22.68 -7.40 37.70
N GLY A 163 21.96 -6.84 36.74
CA GLY A 163 21.22 -5.59 36.83
C GLY A 163 21.63 -4.59 35.74
N ALA A 164 20.72 -3.70 35.36
CA ALA A 164 20.98 -2.65 34.38
C ALA A 164 20.35 -1.33 34.82
N VAL A 165 20.99 -0.22 34.48
CA VAL A 165 20.42 1.13 34.60
C VAL A 165 20.01 1.58 33.22
N VAL A 166 18.73 1.94 33.08
CA VAL A 166 18.15 2.45 31.84
C VAL A 166 17.69 3.88 32.07
N HIS A 167 18.32 4.82 31.38
CA HIS A 167 17.87 6.21 31.28
C HIS A 167 17.04 6.38 30.01
N THR A 168 15.81 6.86 30.15
CA THR A 168 14.90 7.10 29.03
C THR A 168 14.35 8.52 29.09
N ASP A 169 14.50 9.25 27.99
CA ASP A 169 13.87 10.53 27.71
C ASP A 169 12.83 10.33 26.61
N SER A 170 11.55 10.56 26.91
CA SER A 170 10.45 10.40 25.94
C SER A 170 9.59 11.65 25.87
N THR A 171 9.26 12.09 24.67
CA THR A 171 8.27 13.14 24.40
C THR A 171 7.18 12.60 23.49
N ASP A 172 5.94 12.62 23.97
CA ASP A 172 4.74 12.31 23.18
C ASP A 172 3.91 13.59 23.02
N THR A 173 3.60 13.94 21.78
CA THR A 173 2.76 15.10 21.44
C THR A 173 1.58 14.61 20.62
N GLN A 174 0.38 14.87 21.14
CA GLN A 174 -0.88 14.56 20.47
C GLN A 174 -1.63 15.86 20.21
N SER A 175 -2.08 16.03 18.97
CA SER A 175 -2.89 17.16 18.54
C SER A 175 -4.13 16.63 17.83
N THR A 176 -5.31 17.03 18.27
CA THR A 176 -6.57 16.74 17.60
C THR A 176 -7.27 18.04 17.28
N GLN A 177 -7.58 18.25 16.01
CA GLN A 177 -8.43 19.35 15.54
C GLN A 177 -9.68 18.75 14.90
N SER A 178 -10.84 19.17 15.38
CA SER A 178 -12.13 18.78 14.80
C SER A 178 -12.92 20.01 14.40
N THR A 179 -13.63 19.92 13.28
CA THR A 179 -14.57 20.90 12.77
C THR A 179 -15.90 20.21 12.49
N THR A 180 -16.99 20.72 13.04
CA THR A 180 -18.35 20.25 12.75
C THR A 180 -19.21 21.38 12.23
N HIS A 181 -20.23 21.03 11.46
CA HIS A 181 -21.14 21.97 10.81
C HIS A 181 -22.59 21.65 11.18
N ASP A 182 -23.31 22.66 11.68
CA ASP A 182 -24.75 22.59 11.92
C ASP A 182 -25.47 23.45 10.86
N GLY A 183 -26.25 22.82 9.99
CA GLY A 183 -27.00 23.53 8.95
C GLY A 183 -28.30 24.17 9.45
N VAL A 184 -28.95 24.89 8.55
CA VAL A 184 -30.27 25.49 8.81
C VAL A 184 -31.32 24.39 8.94
N THR A 185 -32.25 24.53 9.89
CA THR A 185 -33.43 23.67 9.99
C THR A 185 -34.68 24.47 9.70
N VAL A 186 -35.52 23.98 8.78
CA VAL A 186 -36.84 24.52 8.48
C VAL A 186 -37.86 23.48 8.86
N ARG A 187 -38.64 23.76 9.90
CA ARG A 187 -39.68 22.86 10.43
C ARG A 187 -41.05 23.51 10.39
N GLY A 188 -42.04 22.81 9.86
CA GLY A 188 -43.40 23.31 9.67
C GLY A 188 -44.32 22.26 9.05
N ASN A 189 -45.58 22.61 8.82
CA ASN A 189 -46.38 21.88 7.83
C ASN A 189 -45.90 22.27 6.43
N ASN A 190 -45.76 23.56 6.17
CA ASN A 190 -45.47 24.09 4.83
C ASN A 190 -44.27 25.03 4.87
N ALA A 191 -43.46 25.00 3.81
CA ALA A 191 -42.36 25.94 3.63
C ALA A 191 -42.24 26.45 2.20
N VAL A 192 -41.86 27.73 2.09
CA VAL A 192 -41.52 28.39 0.82
C VAL A 192 -40.15 29.02 0.97
N VAL A 193 -39.19 28.61 0.14
CA VAL A 193 -37.84 29.17 0.13
C VAL A 193 -37.49 29.57 -1.30
N LEU A 194 -37.59 30.87 -1.58
CA LEU A 194 -37.47 31.38 -2.94
C LEU A 194 -36.43 32.49 -3.07
N GLY A 195 -35.56 32.34 -4.06
CA GLY A 195 -34.78 33.43 -4.66
C GLY A 195 -35.54 34.06 -5.84
N ASN A 196 -34.99 35.12 -6.42
CA ASN A 196 -35.58 35.74 -7.61
C ASN A 196 -35.41 34.83 -8.84
N MET A 197 -36.50 34.64 -9.58
CA MET A 197 -36.56 33.72 -10.74
C MET A 197 -35.88 34.27 -12.00
N ASN A 198 -35.59 35.58 -12.06
CA ASN A 198 -35.00 36.22 -13.23
C ASN A 198 -33.47 36.31 -13.16
N ASP A 199 -32.92 36.58 -11.97
CA ASP A 199 -31.50 36.85 -11.74
C ASP A 199 -30.98 36.41 -10.35
N GLY A 200 -31.84 35.87 -9.49
CA GLY A 200 -31.50 35.49 -8.13
C GLY A 200 -30.91 34.08 -7.95
N SER A 201 -30.38 33.82 -6.76
CA SER A 201 -29.82 32.53 -6.39
C SER A 201 -30.33 31.99 -5.06
N LEU A 202 -30.37 30.65 -4.93
CA LEU A 202 -30.63 29.96 -3.67
C LEU A 202 -29.50 28.95 -3.43
N THR A 203 -28.79 29.07 -2.31
CA THR A 203 -27.78 28.09 -1.89
C THR A 203 -28.07 27.59 -0.49
N THR A 204 -28.06 26.27 -0.29
CA THR A 204 -28.17 25.66 1.04
C THR A 204 -26.97 24.76 1.32
N GLN A 205 -26.58 24.66 2.60
CA GLN A 205 -25.54 23.76 3.08
C GLN A 205 -26.05 22.99 4.29
N ALA A 206 -26.00 21.66 4.20
CA ALA A 206 -26.41 20.73 5.26
C ALA A 206 -27.80 21.06 5.87
N THR A 207 -28.72 21.55 5.05
CA THR A 207 -30.00 22.07 5.53
C THR A 207 -30.99 20.93 5.74
N ASN A 208 -31.79 21.01 6.79
CA ASN A 208 -32.86 20.05 7.06
C ASN A 208 -34.23 20.68 6.84
N PHE A 209 -34.95 20.26 5.80
CA PHE A 209 -36.35 20.60 5.58
C PHE A 209 -37.22 19.49 6.18
N ASP A 210 -37.65 19.70 7.42
CA ASP A 210 -38.44 18.76 8.22
C ASP A 210 -39.91 19.18 8.18
N LEU A 211 -40.61 18.84 7.09
CA LEU A 211 -42.02 19.14 6.93
C LEU A 211 -42.88 17.90 7.22
N ASP A 212 -44.17 18.12 7.47
CA ASP A 212 -45.11 17.02 7.69
C ASP A 212 -45.09 16.04 6.50
N PRO A 213 -44.79 14.75 6.71
CA PRO A 213 -44.62 13.78 5.63
C PRO A 213 -45.94 13.36 4.98
N THR A 214 -47.09 13.72 5.57
CA THR A 214 -48.43 13.30 5.09
C THR A 214 -49.18 14.41 4.37
N SER A 215 -48.96 15.66 4.74
CA SER A 215 -49.68 16.83 4.22
C SER A 215 -48.80 18.03 3.88
N GLY A 216 -47.52 18.01 4.30
CA GLY A 216 -46.64 19.14 4.19
C GLY A 216 -46.16 19.43 2.78
N THR A 217 -45.97 20.72 2.47
CA THR A 217 -45.58 21.19 1.14
C THR A 217 -44.33 22.06 1.20
N LEU A 218 -43.33 21.74 0.37
CA LEU A 218 -42.15 22.56 0.11
C LEU A 218 -42.22 23.16 -1.30
N LEU A 219 -42.15 24.48 -1.42
CA LEU A 219 -41.86 25.16 -2.68
C LEU A 219 -40.46 25.79 -2.60
N ILE A 220 -39.56 25.37 -3.48
CA ILE A 220 -38.16 25.75 -3.39
C ILE A 220 -37.55 26.06 -4.77
N GLY A 221 -36.81 27.16 -4.83
CA GLY A 221 -36.01 27.48 -6.01
C GLY A 221 -35.74 28.95 -6.23
N ALA A 222 -34.93 29.23 -7.23
CA ALA A 222 -34.53 30.53 -7.73
C ALA A 222 -34.13 30.36 -9.19
N LYS A 223 -33.66 31.39 -9.89
CA LYS A 223 -33.07 31.18 -11.21
C LYS A 223 -31.99 30.09 -11.18
N SER A 224 -31.08 30.15 -10.20
CA SER A 224 -30.09 29.12 -9.93
C SER A 224 -30.16 28.64 -8.48
N THR A 225 -30.36 27.34 -8.29
CA THR A 225 -30.47 26.71 -6.99
C THR A 225 -29.38 25.66 -6.79
N LEU A 226 -28.70 25.71 -5.65
CA LEU A 226 -27.72 24.72 -5.20
C LEU A 226 -28.07 24.22 -3.79
N LEU A 227 -28.42 22.95 -3.68
CA LEU A 227 -28.53 22.27 -2.38
C LEU A 227 -27.27 21.43 -2.16
N ASP A 228 -26.36 21.89 -1.31
CA ASP A 228 -25.11 21.21 -0.98
C ASP A 228 -25.14 20.67 0.46
N GLY A 229 -24.20 19.81 0.79
CA GLY A 229 -23.93 19.41 2.17
C GLY A 229 -22.80 20.22 2.80
N ALA A 230 -22.31 19.73 3.93
CA ALA A 230 -21.10 20.23 4.59
C ALA A 230 -20.18 19.07 4.96
N ILE A 231 -18.90 19.34 5.18
CA ILE A 231 -17.91 18.31 5.52
C ILE A 231 -17.41 18.55 6.93
N ASN A 232 -17.75 17.66 7.84
CA ASN A 232 -17.10 17.56 9.14
C ASN A 232 -15.71 16.98 8.94
N GLN A 233 -14.73 17.47 9.69
CA GLN A 233 -13.34 17.04 9.54
C GLN A 233 -12.71 16.85 10.92
N THR A 234 -12.01 15.73 11.11
CA THR A 234 -11.14 15.51 12.25
C THR A 234 -9.74 15.19 11.78
N ALA A 235 -8.77 16.00 12.19
CA ALA A 235 -7.35 15.76 11.99
C ALA A 235 -6.72 15.38 13.34
N HIS A 236 -6.03 14.26 13.38
CA HIS A 236 -5.26 13.80 14.52
C HIS A 236 -3.79 13.63 14.12
N THR A 237 -2.90 14.27 14.86
CA THR A 237 -1.46 14.16 14.70
C THR A 237 -0.86 13.64 16.00
N GLN A 238 -0.08 12.58 15.90
CA GLN A 238 0.71 12.06 17.01
C GLN A 238 2.18 12.04 16.61
N SER A 239 3.04 12.59 17.45
CA SER A 239 4.49 12.55 17.30
C SER A 239 5.14 12.01 18.56
N ASN A 240 6.03 11.04 18.40
CA ASN A 240 6.77 10.44 19.50
C ASN A 240 8.28 10.53 19.21
N GLU A 241 9.02 11.03 20.18
CA GLU A 241 10.48 10.97 20.22
C GLU A 241 10.92 10.26 21.50
N THR A 242 11.70 9.19 21.36
CA THR A 242 12.23 8.42 22.48
C THR A 242 13.74 8.23 22.34
N ASN A 243 14.48 8.63 23.36
CA ASN A 243 15.92 8.42 23.51
C ASN A 243 16.17 7.53 24.73
N THR A 244 16.80 6.37 24.54
CA THR A 244 17.09 5.41 25.61
C THR A 244 18.57 5.09 25.67
N THR A 245 19.16 5.19 26.86
CA THR A 245 20.54 4.77 27.16
C THR A 245 20.49 3.71 28.25
N ARG A 246 20.94 2.49 27.91
CA ARG A 246 21.00 1.33 28.81
C ARG A 246 22.44 1.00 29.12
N ILE A 247 22.78 0.80 30.39
CA ILE A 247 24.08 0.30 30.85
C ILE A 247 23.82 -0.90 31.77
N GLY A 248 24.25 -2.10 31.39
CA GLY A 248 23.91 -3.33 32.11
C GLY A 248 24.99 -4.40 32.11
N ALA A 249 24.99 -5.23 33.15
CA ALA A 249 25.89 -6.38 33.27
C ALA A 249 25.11 -7.71 33.20
N THR A 250 25.53 -8.62 32.33
CA THR A 250 24.95 -9.97 32.20
C THR A 250 26.01 -11.05 32.36
N VAL A 251 25.74 -12.09 33.13
CA VAL A 251 26.64 -13.26 33.30
C VAL A 251 26.05 -14.44 32.55
N HIS A 252 26.74 -14.99 31.56
CA HIS A 252 26.26 -16.16 30.81
C HIS A 252 26.74 -17.47 31.45
N HIS A 253 25.89 -18.50 31.40
CA HIS A 253 26.19 -19.88 31.78
C HIS A 253 25.78 -20.82 30.62
N VAL A 254 26.73 -21.57 30.08
CA VAL A 254 26.50 -22.46 28.94
C VAL A 254 25.98 -23.81 29.44
N ALA A 255 24.71 -24.13 29.16
CA ALA A 255 24.16 -25.48 29.29
C ALA A 255 23.69 -25.96 27.91
N VAL A 256 24.09 -27.18 27.54
CA VAL A 256 23.81 -27.81 26.25
C VAL A 256 22.39 -28.39 26.26
N ASP A 257 21.47 -27.81 25.47
CA ASP A 257 20.09 -28.29 25.34
C ASP A 257 19.89 -29.09 24.04
N THR A 258 19.77 -30.42 24.16
CA THR A 258 19.73 -31.37 23.02
C THR A 258 18.30 -31.69 22.53
N ALA A 259 17.25 -31.10 23.11
CA ALA A 259 15.86 -31.42 22.77
C ALA A 259 15.27 -30.58 21.61
N ILE A 260 15.89 -29.45 21.25
CA ILE A 260 15.33 -28.43 20.34
C ILE A 260 15.58 -28.74 18.84
N ALA A 261 16.63 -29.50 18.51
CA ALA A 261 17.03 -29.71 17.11
C ALA A 261 16.11 -30.66 16.32
N ALA A 262 15.52 -31.68 16.97
CA ALA A 262 14.63 -32.63 16.31
C ALA A 262 13.25 -32.05 15.99
N GLU A 263 12.78 -31.10 16.80
CA GLU A 263 11.52 -30.38 16.60
C GLU A 263 11.61 -29.45 15.37
N ASN A 264 12.73 -28.74 15.22
CA ASN A 264 13.01 -27.88 14.06
C ASN A 264 13.00 -28.63 12.71
N VAL A 265 13.47 -29.89 12.67
CA VAL A 265 13.43 -30.73 11.45
C VAL A 265 11.99 -31.08 11.08
N LYS A 266 11.16 -31.43 12.07
CA LYS A 266 9.75 -31.76 11.86
C LYS A 266 8.97 -30.57 11.30
N GLU A 267 9.18 -29.38 11.86
CA GLU A 267 8.57 -28.13 11.38
C GLU A 267 8.97 -27.80 9.95
N ALA A 268 10.27 -27.92 9.62
CA ALA A 268 10.75 -27.69 8.27
C ALA A 268 10.13 -28.66 7.24
N ILE A 269 9.97 -29.95 7.59
CA ILE A 269 9.34 -30.96 6.71
C ILE A 269 7.87 -30.62 6.47
N GLN A 270 7.15 -30.17 7.51
CA GLN A 270 5.77 -29.72 7.38
C GLN A 270 5.65 -28.51 6.45
N ALA A 271 6.55 -27.53 6.58
CA ALA A 271 6.60 -26.37 5.70
C ALA A 271 6.87 -26.75 4.22
N ALA A 272 7.78 -27.69 3.96
CA ALA A 272 8.05 -28.17 2.60
C ALA A 272 6.85 -28.92 1.99
N ASN A 273 6.17 -29.75 2.78
CA ASN A 273 4.95 -30.42 2.33
C ASN A 273 3.80 -29.43 2.07
N HIS A 274 3.70 -28.38 2.88
CA HIS A 274 2.76 -27.30 2.67
C HIS A 274 3.03 -26.56 1.35
N ALA A 275 4.28 -26.13 1.12
CA ALA A 275 4.67 -25.45 -0.13
C ALA A 275 4.41 -26.31 -1.38
N ARG A 276 4.61 -27.64 -1.28
CA ARG A 276 4.28 -28.56 -2.38
C ARG A 276 2.78 -28.57 -2.68
N LYS A 277 1.94 -28.60 -1.64
CA LYS A 277 0.49 -28.54 -1.78
C LYS A 277 0.05 -27.19 -2.39
N GLU A 278 0.66 -26.09 -1.98
CA GLU A 278 0.39 -24.76 -2.53
C GLU A 278 0.76 -24.66 -4.01
N LEU A 279 1.87 -25.25 -4.45
CA LEU A 279 2.25 -25.31 -5.86
C LEU A 279 1.24 -26.11 -6.71
N GLU A 280 0.75 -27.24 -6.22
CA GLU A 280 -0.28 -28.02 -6.92
C GLU A 280 -1.63 -27.29 -7.00
N GLN A 281 -1.98 -26.55 -5.94
CA GLN A 281 -3.13 -25.66 -5.95
C GLN A 281 -2.94 -24.50 -6.94
N ALA A 282 -1.76 -23.89 -6.97
CA ALA A 282 -1.41 -22.81 -7.89
C ALA A 282 -1.55 -23.25 -9.35
N LYS A 283 -1.04 -24.44 -9.72
CA LYS A 283 -1.25 -25.05 -11.06
C LYS A 283 -2.73 -25.17 -11.43
N THR A 284 -3.57 -25.52 -10.46
CA THR A 284 -5.02 -25.61 -10.66
C THR A 284 -5.66 -24.22 -10.83
N MET A 285 -5.20 -23.23 -10.06
CA MET A 285 -5.67 -21.85 -10.17
C MET A 285 -5.29 -21.18 -11.50
N VAL A 286 -4.11 -21.47 -12.05
CA VAL A 286 -3.72 -21.01 -13.39
C VAL A 286 -4.68 -21.55 -14.46
N LYS A 287 -4.99 -22.86 -14.40
CA LYS A 287 -5.96 -23.48 -15.33
C LYS A 287 -7.36 -22.86 -15.20
N ALA A 288 -7.72 -22.41 -14.00
CA ALA A 288 -9.00 -21.75 -13.73
C ALA A 288 -8.98 -20.24 -14.01
N GLY A 289 -7.86 -19.67 -14.48
CA GLY A 289 -7.73 -18.23 -14.73
C GLY A 289 -7.76 -17.36 -13.47
N LYS A 290 -7.47 -17.93 -12.28
CA LYS A 290 -7.48 -17.26 -10.96
C LYS A 290 -6.07 -16.88 -10.45
N LEU A 291 -5.03 -17.33 -11.14
CA LEU A 291 -3.63 -17.01 -10.85
C LEU A 291 -2.93 -16.63 -12.16
N ASP A 292 -2.17 -15.53 -12.14
CA ASP A 292 -1.31 -15.15 -13.25
C ASP A 292 -0.33 -16.30 -13.57
N PRO A 293 -0.24 -16.76 -14.83
CA PRO A 293 0.68 -17.84 -15.21
C PRO A 293 2.14 -17.60 -14.77
N ASN A 294 2.60 -16.36 -14.74
CA ASN A 294 3.97 -16.03 -14.32
C ASN A 294 4.18 -16.19 -12.81
N ALA A 295 3.11 -16.08 -12.01
CA ALA A 295 3.17 -16.24 -10.56
C ALA A 295 3.42 -17.70 -10.14
N ILE A 296 3.32 -18.69 -11.04
CA ILE A 296 3.65 -20.08 -10.71
C ILE A 296 5.12 -20.24 -10.30
N LYS A 297 6.03 -19.46 -10.90
CA LYS A 297 7.47 -19.46 -10.59
C LYS A 297 7.73 -19.09 -9.12
N ASP A 298 6.89 -18.23 -8.54
CA ASP A 298 6.98 -17.86 -7.12
C ASP A 298 6.71 -19.07 -6.20
N TYR A 299 5.72 -19.90 -6.53
CA TYR A 299 5.36 -21.10 -5.75
C TYR A 299 6.40 -22.21 -5.90
N GLU A 300 6.99 -22.36 -7.09
CA GLU A 300 8.12 -23.26 -7.32
C GLU A 300 9.31 -22.87 -6.46
N LEU A 301 9.61 -21.56 -6.38
CA LEU A 301 10.67 -21.03 -5.55
C LEU A 301 10.37 -21.21 -4.05
N ASN A 302 9.14 -20.98 -3.59
CA ASN A 302 8.75 -21.26 -2.20
C ASN A 302 9.00 -22.73 -1.83
N LEU A 303 8.66 -23.68 -2.71
CA LEU A 303 8.90 -25.11 -2.50
C LEU A 303 10.40 -25.44 -2.46
N ALA A 304 11.17 -24.89 -3.39
CA ALA A 304 12.63 -25.06 -3.41
C ALA A 304 13.23 -24.59 -2.07
N MET A 305 12.86 -23.40 -1.61
CA MET A 305 13.39 -22.80 -0.38
C MET A 305 12.86 -23.46 0.91
N ALA A 306 11.62 -23.96 0.93
CA ALA A 306 11.12 -24.75 2.05
C ALA A 306 11.85 -26.10 2.15
N THR A 307 12.17 -26.72 1.01
CA THR A 307 13.03 -27.91 0.94
C THR A 307 14.45 -27.58 1.41
N THR A 308 14.91 -26.36 1.13
CA THR A 308 16.19 -25.85 1.63
C THR A 308 16.20 -25.81 3.18
N ASN A 309 15.15 -25.30 3.79
CA ASN A 309 15.04 -25.26 5.25
C ASN A 309 15.06 -26.66 5.90
N VAL A 310 14.50 -27.68 5.24
CA VAL A 310 14.58 -29.09 5.70
C VAL A 310 16.02 -29.57 5.78
N ALA A 311 16.81 -29.35 4.74
CA ALA A 311 18.18 -29.83 4.74
C ALA A 311 19.03 -29.06 5.77
N ASN A 312 18.84 -27.74 5.93
CA ASN A 312 19.51 -26.97 6.98
C ASN A 312 19.20 -27.50 8.39
N ALA A 313 17.92 -27.78 8.68
CA ALA A 313 17.53 -28.33 9.96
C ALA A 313 18.16 -29.70 10.23
N GLN A 314 18.32 -30.53 9.18
CA GLN A 314 18.97 -31.83 9.29
C GLN A 314 20.49 -31.73 9.49
N ILE A 315 21.17 -30.73 8.92
CA ILE A 315 22.58 -30.42 9.21
C ILE A 315 22.74 -30.07 10.69
N ALA A 316 21.87 -29.20 11.21
CA ALA A 316 21.88 -28.80 12.62
C ALA A 316 21.69 -30.02 13.55
N LEU A 317 20.80 -30.96 13.19
CA LEU A 317 20.59 -32.21 13.91
C LEU A 317 21.81 -33.16 13.84
N GLY A 318 22.48 -33.27 12.68
CA GLY A 318 23.69 -34.10 12.53
C GLY A 318 24.90 -33.55 13.32
N SER A 319 25.04 -32.22 13.38
CA SER A 319 26.09 -31.55 14.15
C SER A 319 25.95 -31.71 15.68
N THR A 320 24.73 -31.95 16.17
CA THR A 320 24.46 -32.21 17.60
C THR A 320 24.83 -33.64 18.01
N ALA A 321 24.90 -34.59 17.08
CA ALA A 321 25.37 -35.96 17.35
C ALA A 321 26.92 -36.08 17.40
N ALA A 322 27.65 -35.15 16.79
CA ALA A 322 29.11 -35.17 16.75
C ALA A 322 29.80 -34.46 17.94
N THR A 323 29.04 -33.75 18.78
CA THR A 323 29.58 -32.95 19.90
C THR A 323 29.22 -33.52 21.26
N ALA A 324 29.23 -34.85 21.39
CA ALA A 324 29.20 -35.55 22.68
C ALA A 324 30.57 -36.12 23.08
N ALA A 325 31.62 -35.90 22.29
CA ALA A 325 32.94 -36.43 22.58
C ALA A 325 34.03 -35.34 22.47
N SER A 326 34.69 -35.13 23.61
CA SER A 326 35.94 -34.37 23.83
C SER A 326 35.89 -32.84 23.75
N THR A 327 35.29 -32.20 24.76
CA THR A 327 35.98 -31.15 25.54
C THR A 327 35.56 -31.25 27.01
N ALA A 328 36.55 -31.31 27.89
CA ALA A 328 36.39 -31.35 29.34
C ALA A 328 35.73 -30.05 29.87
N PRO A 329 35.02 -30.09 31.01
CA PRO A 329 34.21 -28.98 31.49
C PRO A 329 35.08 -27.82 31.97
N THR A 330 35.13 -26.73 31.22
CA THR A 330 35.38 -25.41 31.79
C THR A 330 34.03 -24.74 32.01
N LEU A 331 33.50 -24.88 33.22
CA LEU A 331 32.40 -24.05 33.72
C LEU A 331 32.88 -22.59 33.74
N GLY A 332 32.69 -21.90 32.61
CA GLY A 332 33.09 -20.51 32.44
C GLY A 332 31.89 -19.59 32.59
N PHE A 333 31.80 -18.89 33.73
CA PHE A 333 30.94 -17.72 33.83
C PHE A 333 31.60 -16.57 33.02
N SER A 334 30.92 -16.03 32.01
CA SER A 334 31.38 -14.83 31.31
C SER A 334 30.46 -13.66 31.68
N ALA A 335 31.02 -12.62 32.30
CA ALA A 335 30.29 -11.38 32.59
C ALA A 335 30.46 -10.42 31.41
N LYS A 336 29.40 -9.82 30.92
CA LYS A 336 29.36 -8.84 29.82
C LYS A 336 28.81 -7.54 30.37
N LEU A 337 29.57 -6.46 30.27
CA LEU A 337 29.15 -5.10 30.57
C LEU A 337 28.83 -4.41 29.24
N GLY A 338 27.58 -4.03 29.00
CA GLY A 338 27.12 -3.40 27.76
C GLY A 338 26.51 -2.02 27.98
N ALA A 339 26.74 -1.12 27.02
CA ALA A 339 26.07 0.15 26.85
C ALA A 339 25.34 0.16 25.50
N THR A 340 24.05 0.51 25.51
CA THR A 340 23.20 0.61 24.32
C THR A 340 22.54 1.98 24.32
N HIS A 341 22.62 2.71 23.21
CA HIS A 341 21.90 3.95 22.99
C HIS A 341 20.96 3.80 21.78
N THR A 342 19.68 4.11 21.94
CA THR A 342 18.67 4.05 20.88
C THR A 342 17.91 5.36 20.80
N GLN A 343 17.81 5.92 19.60
CA GLN A 343 16.96 7.06 19.27
C GLN A 343 15.89 6.61 18.28
N SER A 344 14.62 6.89 18.59
CA SER A 344 13.49 6.62 17.71
C SER A 344 12.57 7.83 17.60
N GLN A 345 12.12 8.09 16.37
CA GLN A 345 11.15 9.14 16.04
C GLN A 345 10.04 8.53 15.20
N SER A 346 8.79 8.86 15.53
CA SER A 346 7.63 8.48 14.72
C SER A 346 6.62 9.63 14.67
N SER A 347 5.97 9.78 13.52
CA SER A 347 4.91 10.75 13.30
C SER A 347 3.77 10.07 12.53
N GLN A 348 2.56 10.27 13.01
CA GLN A 348 1.32 9.80 12.40
C GLN A 348 0.39 10.99 12.25
N THR A 349 -0.22 11.14 11.07
CA THR A 349 -1.26 12.12 10.80
C THR A 349 -2.43 11.42 10.13
N GLN A 350 -3.60 11.53 10.72
CA GLN A 350 -4.85 11.01 10.18
C GLN A 350 -5.84 12.15 10.03
N THR A 351 -6.40 12.31 8.84
CA THR A 351 -7.51 13.21 8.57
C THR A 351 -8.69 12.38 8.13
N ASN A 352 -9.80 12.49 8.85
CA ASN A 352 -11.06 11.84 8.51
C ASN A 352 -12.10 12.91 8.17
N GLN A 353 -12.88 12.66 7.12
CA GLN A 353 -13.96 13.55 6.68
C GLN A 353 -15.30 12.82 6.67
N GLU A 354 -16.32 13.49 7.20
CA GLU A 354 -17.69 13.00 7.25
C GLU A 354 -18.61 14.01 6.56
N PHE A 355 -19.50 13.52 5.69
CA PHE A 355 -20.43 14.38 4.95
C PHE A 355 -21.75 14.53 5.69
N VAL A 356 -22.20 15.78 5.83
CA VAL A 356 -23.51 16.14 6.39
C VAL A 356 -24.39 16.61 5.24
N ALA A 357 -25.37 15.77 4.89
CA ALA A 357 -26.27 16.01 3.76
C ALA A 357 -27.28 17.14 4.02
N THR A 358 -27.79 17.74 2.94
CA THR A 358 -29.10 18.40 2.98
C THR A 358 -30.17 17.31 2.94
N ASN A 359 -31.22 17.46 3.76
CA ASN A 359 -32.32 16.52 3.88
C ASN A 359 -33.66 17.21 3.54
N ILE A 360 -34.54 16.50 2.85
CA ILE A 360 -35.93 16.94 2.57
C ILE A 360 -36.88 15.82 2.97
N THR A 361 -37.76 16.12 3.91
CA THR A 361 -38.91 15.29 4.27
C THR A 361 -40.17 16.11 4.06
N ALA A 362 -41.03 15.70 3.12
CA ALA A 362 -42.27 16.41 2.83
C ALA A 362 -43.26 15.52 2.06
N ALA A 363 -44.58 15.75 2.24
CA ALA A 363 -45.57 15.08 1.41
C ALA A 363 -45.50 15.55 -0.05
N ASN A 364 -45.27 16.85 -0.29
CA ASN A 364 -45.19 17.43 -1.63
C ASN A 364 -44.00 18.37 -1.72
N THR A 365 -43.18 18.26 -2.77
CA THR A 365 -42.10 19.20 -3.06
C THR A 365 -42.21 19.68 -4.50
N THR A 366 -42.18 20.99 -4.71
CA THR A 366 -42.11 21.59 -6.05
C THR A 366 -40.79 22.33 -6.23
N LEU A 367 -40.04 21.94 -7.25
CA LEU A 367 -38.78 22.58 -7.65
C LEU A 367 -39.07 23.56 -8.79
N VAL A 368 -38.66 24.81 -8.63
CA VAL A 368 -38.86 25.89 -9.61
C VAL A 368 -37.54 26.57 -9.96
N GLY A 369 -37.45 27.22 -11.12
CA GLY A 369 -36.26 27.96 -11.56
C GLY A 369 -35.77 27.60 -12.96
N ASP A 370 -34.58 28.06 -13.31
CA ASP A 370 -33.89 27.61 -14.52
C ASP A 370 -33.02 26.39 -14.18
N ASP A 371 -32.06 26.55 -13.26
CA ASP A 371 -31.08 25.53 -12.91
C ASP A 371 -31.25 25.09 -11.46
N PHE A 372 -31.41 23.78 -11.23
CA PHE A 372 -31.51 23.18 -9.90
C PHE A 372 -30.45 22.08 -9.74
N THR A 373 -29.51 22.27 -8.82
CA THR A 373 -28.41 21.34 -8.56
C THR A 373 -28.42 20.87 -7.11
N THR A 374 -28.21 19.58 -6.88
CA THR A 374 -28.08 18.99 -5.54
C THR A 374 -26.81 18.16 -5.43
N LYS A 375 -26.16 18.15 -4.26
CA LYS A 375 -25.02 17.27 -3.97
C LYS A 375 -25.26 16.48 -2.69
N GLY A 376 -25.28 15.15 -2.82
CA GLY A 376 -25.54 14.23 -1.71
C GLY A 376 -26.86 14.52 -0.97
N LEU A 377 -27.89 14.98 -1.69
CA LEU A 377 -29.20 15.25 -1.10
C LEU A 377 -29.87 13.94 -0.70
N GLN A 378 -30.48 13.92 0.48
CA GLN A 378 -31.31 12.83 0.96
C GLN A 378 -32.77 13.31 1.01
N GLY A 379 -33.66 12.66 0.27
CA GLY A 379 -35.07 13.06 0.19
C GLY A 379 -36.02 11.90 0.38
N ASP A 380 -36.97 12.05 1.31
CA ASP A 380 -38.16 11.20 1.43
C ASP A 380 -39.38 12.08 1.14
N ILE A 381 -39.88 11.99 -0.09
CA ILE A 381 -40.88 12.92 -0.63
C ILE A 381 -42.08 12.14 -1.16
N GLY A 382 -43.30 12.51 -0.78
CA GLY A 382 -44.50 11.88 -1.35
C GLY A 382 -44.63 12.14 -2.85
N ASN A 383 -44.76 13.40 -3.25
CA ASN A 383 -44.85 13.83 -4.65
C ASN A 383 -43.78 14.88 -4.94
N LEU A 384 -42.88 14.60 -5.89
CA LEU A 384 -41.90 15.56 -6.39
C LEU A 384 -42.35 16.09 -7.75
N ASN A 385 -42.65 17.38 -7.83
CA ASN A 385 -42.97 18.06 -9.07
C ASN A 385 -41.81 18.96 -9.52
N VAL A 386 -41.28 18.69 -10.71
CA VAL A 386 -40.25 19.50 -11.36
C VAL A 386 -40.92 20.46 -12.34
N ASP A 387 -41.01 21.73 -11.98
CA ASP A 387 -41.79 22.72 -12.75
C ASP A 387 -40.93 23.39 -13.84
N GLN A 388 -40.82 22.72 -14.98
CA GLN A 388 -40.27 23.26 -16.23
C GLN A 388 -38.84 23.81 -16.11
N LEU A 389 -37.95 23.10 -15.41
CA LEU A 389 -36.56 23.53 -15.26
C LEU A 389 -35.80 23.50 -16.60
N ASN A 390 -34.83 24.39 -16.80
CA ASN A 390 -33.84 24.21 -17.85
C ASN A 390 -32.88 23.05 -17.52
N LYS A 391 -32.45 22.94 -16.27
CA LYS A 391 -31.53 21.90 -15.84
C LYS A 391 -31.86 21.38 -14.44
N LEU A 392 -32.02 20.06 -14.32
CA LEU A 392 -32.02 19.34 -13.06
C LEU A 392 -30.73 18.52 -12.95
N THR A 393 -29.89 18.79 -11.95
CA THR A 393 -28.64 18.05 -11.72
C THR A 393 -28.64 17.48 -10.31
N LEU A 394 -28.77 16.16 -10.18
CA LEU A 394 -28.57 15.45 -8.93
C LEU A 394 -27.20 14.80 -8.98
N THR A 395 -26.29 15.16 -8.07
CA THR A 395 -24.93 14.62 -8.04
C THR A 395 -24.52 14.16 -6.65
N HIS A 396 -23.43 13.40 -6.58
CA HIS A 396 -22.80 13.03 -5.32
C HIS A 396 -21.93 14.16 -4.75
N ALA A 397 -21.72 14.14 -3.44
CA ALA A 397 -20.63 14.83 -2.76
C ALA A 397 -19.44 13.87 -2.55
N THR A 398 -18.30 14.39 -2.08
CA THR A 398 -17.09 13.59 -1.86
C THR A 398 -16.44 13.93 -0.53
N THR A 399 -16.00 12.92 0.22
CA THR A 399 -15.11 13.06 1.37
C THR A 399 -13.79 12.36 1.12
N GLN A 400 -12.73 12.83 1.78
CA GLN A 400 -11.40 12.28 1.66
C GLN A 400 -10.81 11.97 3.04
N ASP A 401 -10.40 10.71 3.22
CA ASP A 401 -9.65 10.26 4.39
C ASP A 401 -8.17 10.10 4.00
N ILE A 402 -7.27 10.60 4.85
CA ILE A 402 -5.82 10.60 4.61
C ILE A 402 -5.12 10.06 5.84
N SER A 403 -4.22 9.09 5.66
CA SER A 403 -3.33 8.58 6.70
C SER A 403 -1.87 8.65 6.24
N LEU A 404 -1.04 9.35 7.01
CA LEU A 404 0.38 9.50 6.80
C LEU A 404 1.13 8.95 8.01
N ASN A 405 2.04 8.00 7.80
CA ASN A 405 2.91 7.49 8.86
C ASN A 405 4.38 7.59 8.42
N GLN A 406 5.22 8.03 9.34
CA GLN A 406 6.67 8.10 9.20
C GLN A 406 7.32 7.56 10.46
N SER A 407 8.32 6.70 10.32
CA SER A 407 9.14 6.29 11.45
C SER A 407 10.60 6.17 11.06
N SER A 408 11.47 6.52 12.01
CA SER A 408 12.91 6.33 11.91
C SER A 408 13.49 5.89 13.26
N GLY A 409 14.52 5.07 13.21
CA GLY A 409 15.17 4.56 14.42
C GLY A 409 16.63 4.24 14.17
N ASN A 410 17.48 4.67 15.10
CA ASN A 410 18.92 4.42 15.10
C ASN A 410 19.35 3.83 16.44
N THR A 411 20.13 2.75 16.41
CA THR A 411 20.70 2.14 17.63
C THR A 411 22.22 2.06 17.52
N LEU A 412 22.90 2.31 18.64
CA LEU A 412 24.35 2.20 18.85
C LEU A 412 24.59 1.31 20.07
N ASP A 413 25.34 0.23 19.90
CA ASP A 413 25.65 -0.75 20.94
C ASP A 413 27.16 -0.87 21.16
N ALA A 414 27.61 -1.02 22.40
CA ALA A 414 28.99 -1.32 22.77
C ALA A 414 29.03 -2.21 24.01
N SER A 415 29.84 -3.27 24.06
CA SER A 415 29.98 -4.10 25.25
C SER A 415 31.36 -4.73 25.41
N ILE A 416 31.74 -5.01 26.65
CA ILE A 416 33.03 -5.62 27.03
C ILE A 416 32.76 -6.77 28.00
N SER A 417 33.40 -7.92 27.79
CA SER A 417 33.27 -9.06 28.71
C SER A 417 34.49 -9.28 29.62
N SER A 418 34.29 -9.99 30.73
CA SER A 418 35.33 -10.39 31.69
C SER A 418 36.38 -11.34 31.11
N THR A 419 36.15 -11.85 29.90
CA THR A 419 37.11 -12.64 29.13
C THR A 419 37.96 -11.78 28.17
N GLY A 420 37.82 -10.45 28.21
CA GLY A 420 38.57 -9.49 27.38
C GLY A 420 37.92 -9.15 26.03
N ASN A 421 36.76 -9.73 25.72
CA ASN A 421 36.11 -9.60 24.42
C ASN A 421 35.28 -8.31 24.30
N LEU A 422 35.56 -7.49 23.27
CA LEU A 422 34.84 -6.25 22.90
C LEU A 422 33.79 -6.54 21.80
N SER A 423 32.60 -5.94 21.89
CA SER A 423 31.60 -5.91 20.82
C SER A 423 31.05 -4.50 20.61
N ALA A 424 30.70 -4.13 19.38
CA ALA A 424 30.04 -2.89 19.02
C ALA A 424 29.05 -3.09 17.87
N GLY A 425 27.96 -2.33 17.81
CA GLY A 425 26.98 -2.42 16.73
C GLY A 425 26.29 -1.11 16.41
N VAL A 426 25.82 -0.97 15.18
CA VAL A 426 25.02 0.15 14.69
C VAL A 426 23.86 -0.38 13.86
N SER A 427 22.66 0.19 14.01
CA SER A 427 21.51 -0.12 13.15
C SER A 427 20.71 1.14 12.79
N ARG A 428 20.06 1.11 11.63
CA ARG A 428 19.18 2.16 11.12
C ARG A 428 17.95 1.55 10.45
N GLN A 429 16.77 2.05 10.76
CA GLN A 429 15.50 1.66 10.16
C GLN A 429 14.70 2.91 9.79
N GLN A 430 14.07 2.91 8.62
CA GLN A 430 13.18 3.96 8.16
C GLN A 430 11.94 3.34 7.51
N SER A 431 10.77 3.92 7.77
CA SER A 431 9.54 3.56 7.07
C SER A 431 8.65 4.77 6.81
N HIS A 432 7.94 4.72 5.69
CA HIS A 432 6.94 5.70 5.31
C HIS A 432 5.74 5.00 4.71
N SER A 433 4.53 5.41 5.10
CA SER A 433 3.30 4.99 4.44
C SER A 433 2.37 6.18 4.25
N GLN A 434 1.68 6.21 3.12
CA GLN A 434 0.62 7.15 2.80
C GLN A 434 -0.58 6.37 2.27
N SER A 435 -1.76 6.73 2.74
CA SER A 435 -3.04 6.18 2.29
C SER A 435 -4.02 7.33 2.11
N THR A 436 -4.74 7.33 1.00
CA THR A 436 -5.78 8.30 0.65
C THR A 436 -6.99 7.56 0.13
N SER A 437 -8.14 7.71 0.78
CA SER A 437 -9.43 7.19 0.34
C SER A 437 -10.36 8.33 -0.01
N THR A 438 -11.08 8.24 -1.13
CA THR A 438 -12.15 9.16 -1.52
C THR A 438 -13.46 8.40 -1.60
N THR A 439 -14.41 8.80 -0.76
CA THR A 439 -15.75 8.21 -0.69
C THR A 439 -16.75 9.19 -1.25
N THR A 440 -17.64 8.72 -2.12
CA THR A 440 -18.72 9.53 -2.67
C THR A 440 -20.00 9.34 -1.84
N HIS A 441 -20.74 10.42 -1.68
CA HIS A 441 -22.04 10.45 -0.99
C HIS A 441 -23.11 10.79 -2.01
N ASP A 442 -23.74 9.74 -2.54
CA ASP A 442 -24.72 9.86 -3.62
C ASP A 442 -25.98 10.61 -3.20
N THR A 443 -26.60 11.34 -4.12
CA THR A 443 -27.96 11.87 -3.89
C THR A 443 -28.96 10.71 -3.94
N LYS A 444 -29.86 10.61 -2.95
CA LYS A 444 -30.91 9.59 -2.91
C LYS A 444 -32.27 10.25 -2.69
N LEU A 445 -33.19 10.02 -3.62
CA LEU A 445 -34.57 10.46 -3.53
C LEU A 445 -35.50 9.24 -3.52
N ASN A 446 -36.20 9.04 -2.41
CA ASN A 446 -37.31 8.08 -2.31
C ASN A 446 -38.62 8.85 -2.48
N LEU A 447 -39.35 8.49 -3.52
CA LEU A 447 -40.53 9.21 -3.98
C LEU A 447 -41.76 8.30 -3.99
N GLY A 448 -42.93 8.85 -3.69
CA GLY A 448 -44.19 8.24 -4.13
C GLY A 448 -44.37 8.44 -5.63
N GLU A 449 -44.32 9.68 -6.09
CA GLU A 449 -44.41 10.03 -7.50
C GLU A 449 -43.33 11.03 -7.93
N LEU A 450 -42.78 10.82 -9.14
CA LEU A 450 -41.92 11.77 -9.84
C LEU A 450 -42.69 12.39 -11.02
N ASN A 451 -42.93 13.69 -10.97
CA ASN A 451 -43.74 14.41 -11.95
C ASN A 451 -43.01 15.62 -12.55
N GLY A 452 -43.42 16.03 -13.75
CA GLY A 452 -43.05 17.31 -14.35
C GLY A 452 -42.04 17.20 -15.49
N HIS A 453 -41.25 18.26 -15.68
CA HIS A 453 -40.37 18.41 -16.82
C HIS A 453 -39.09 19.19 -16.50
N ALA A 454 -37.96 18.74 -17.08
CA ALA A 454 -36.78 19.59 -17.23
C ALA A 454 -36.22 19.46 -18.66
N ASN A 455 -35.60 20.50 -19.21
CA ASN A 455 -34.96 20.38 -20.54
C ASN A 455 -33.77 19.40 -20.50
N THR A 456 -32.97 19.42 -19.43
CA THR A 456 -31.87 18.46 -19.20
C THR A 456 -31.89 17.94 -17.77
N THR A 457 -31.76 16.62 -17.63
CA THR A 457 -31.66 15.93 -16.34
C THR A 457 -30.34 15.18 -16.28
N THR A 458 -29.54 15.44 -15.25
CA THR A 458 -28.27 14.76 -15.00
C THR A 458 -28.31 14.09 -13.63
N LEU A 459 -28.07 12.77 -13.59
CA LEU A 459 -27.94 11.95 -12.39
C LEU A 459 -26.50 11.41 -12.33
N HIS A 460 -25.65 11.96 -11.48
CA HIS A 460 -24.24 11.55 -11.38
C HIS A 460 -23.89 11.13 -9.95
N GLY A 461 -23.91 9.84 -9.64
CA GLY A 461 -23.97 9.41 -8.24
C GLY A 461 -25.30 9.85 -7.61
N ALA A 462 -26.40 9.53 -8.28
CA ALA A 462 -27.74 9.88 -7.84
C ALA A 462 -28.76 8.81 -8.20
N THR A 463 -29.60 8.44 -7.24
CA THR A 463 -30.66 7.45 -7.41
C THR A 463 -32.02 8.07 -7.07
N ILE A 464 -32.98 7.89 -7.97
CA ILE A 464 -34.39 8.20 -7.75
C ILE A 464 -35.14 6.87 -7.70
N THR A 465 -35.68 6.53 -6.53
CA THR A 465 -36.57 5.40 -6.34
C THR A 465 -37.99 5.95 -6.23
N THR A 466 -38.91 5.56 -7.10
CA THR A 466 -40.27 6.13 -7.12
C THR A 466 -41.33 5.04 -7.30
N GLN A 467 -42.55 5.22 -6.77
CA GLN A 467 -43.65 4.26 -6.97
C GLN A 467 -44.45 4.54 -8.25
N GLY A 468 -44.34 5.75 -8.80
CA GLY A 468 -45.07 6.15 -10.00
C GLY A 468 -44.67 7.53 -10.54
N GLY A 469 -45.55 8.10 -11.36
CA GLY A 469 -45.47 9.49 -11.83
C GLY A 469 -45.07 9.65 -13.30
N HIS A 470 -45.27 10.86 -13.81
CA HIS A 470 -45.06 11.22 -15.21
C HIS A 470 -43.97 12.28 -15.35
N TYR A 471 -42.77 11.85 -15.74
CA TYR A 471 -41.62 12.72 -15.92
C TYR A 471 -41.13 12.75 -17.37
N SER A 472 -40.69 13.92 -17.81
CA SER A 472 -40.13 14.09 -19.15
C SER A 472 -38.89 14.96 -19.13
N THR A 473 -37.93 14.66 -20.00
CA THR A 473 -36.76 15.51 -20.19
C THR A 473 -36.21 15.39 -21.61
N ASN A 474 -35.74 16.47 -22.22
CA ASN A 474 -35.20 16.34 -23.58
C ASN A 474 -33.87 15.56 -23.56
N THR A 475 -33.02 15.77 -22.55
CA THR A 475 -31.73 15.07 -22.41
C THR A 475 -31.61 14.46 -21.01
N LEU A 476 -31.40 13.15 -20.92
CA LEU A 476 -31.14 12.42 -19.69
C LEU A 476 -29.72 11.86 -19.68
N ASN A 477 -28.90 12.27 -18.71
CA ASN A 477 -27.55 11.77 -18.51
C ASN A 477 -27.46 11.08 -17.15
N ILE A 478 -27.01 9.83 -17.13
CA ILE A 478 -26.89 9.04 -15.90
C ILE A 478 -25.49 8.44 -15.85
N THR A 479 -24.78 8.68 -14.76
CA THR A 479 -23.44 8.14 -14.52
C THR A 479 -23.32 7.67 -13.08
N THR A 480 -22.91 6.43 -12.88
CA THR A 480 -22.64 5.89 -11.54
C THR A 480 -21.35 6.47 -10.97
N SER A 481 -21.35 6.83 -9.69
CA SER A 481 -20.17 7.32 -8.98
C SER A 481 -19.22 6.18 -8.62
N GLN A 482 -17.96 6.51 -8.33
CA GLN A 482 -16.95 5.53 -7.91
C GLN A 482 -16.20 6.03 -6.67
N ASN A 483 -15.93 5.13 -5.74
CA ASN A 483 -14.99 5.39 -4.65
C ASN A 483 -13.58 5.01 -5.09
N THR A 484 -12.57 5.70 -4.56
CA THR A 484 -11.17 5.41 -4.83
C THR A 484 -10.37 5.26 -3.55
N HIS A 485 -9.36 4.39 -3.56
CA HIS A 485 -8.45 4.18 -2.45
C HIS A 485 -7.04 3.92 -2.98
N HIS A 486 -6.09 4.71 -2.52
CA HIS A 486 -4.70 4.66 -2.93
C HIS A 486 -3.80 4.53 -1.71
N GLU A 487 -2.93 3.52 -1.67
CA GLU A 487 -1.96 3.32 -0.61
C GLU A 487 -0.57 3.05 -1.15
N GLN A 488 0.43 3.65 -0.53
CA GLN A 488 1.84 3.40 -0.77
C GLN A 488 2.56 3.25 0.55
N SER A 489 3.42 2.23 0.64
CA SER A 489 4.33 2.09 1.77
C SER A 489 5.71 1.66 1.30
N LYS A 490 6.73 2.16 2.00
CA LYS A 490 8.13 1.83 1.78
C LYS A 490 8.84 1.73 3.12
N SER A 491 9.62 0.69 3.31
CA SER A 491 10.52 0.54 4.46
C SER A 491 11.90 0.06 4.03
N GLN A 492 12.93 0.51 4.74
CA GLN A 492 14.31 0.10 4.51
C GLN A 492 15.08 0.08 5.84
N GLY A 493 15.98 -0.89 5.96
CA GLY A 493 16.72 -1.17 7.18
C GLY A 493 18.11 -1.70 6.92
N GLY A 494 19.02 -1.43 7.84
CA GLY A 494 20.31 -2.10 7.88
C GLY A 494 20.94 -2.10 9.27
N ASN A 495 21.72 -3.13 9.56
CA ASN A 495 22.46 -3.27 10.82
C ASN A 495 23.85 -3.87 10.61
N ILE A 496 24.79 -3.48 11.47
CA ILE A 496 26.16 -3.99 11.56
C ILE A 496 26.45 -4.24 13.04
N GLY A 497 26.85 -5.45 13.41
CA GLY A 497 27.27 -5.82 14.76
C GLY A 497 28.56 -6.60 14.72
N ILE A 498 29.57 -6.17 15.46
CA ILE A 498 30.89 -6.79 15.57
C ILE A 498 31.04 -7.24 17.02
N GLY A 499 31.38 -8.49 17.28
CA GLY A 499 31.80 -9.02 18.56
C GLY A 499 33.16 -9.69 18.43
N ALA A 500 33.86 -9.92 19.55
CA ALA A 500 35.23 -10.44 19.55
C ALA A 500 35.44 -11.66 18.65
N ASN A 501 34.41 -12.49 18.54
CA ASN A 501 34.37 -13.66 17.66
C ASN A 501 33.07 -13.70 16.84
N SER A 502 32.43 -12.59 16.49
CA SER A 502 31.18 -12.65 15.69
C SER A 502 30.97 -11.40 14.85
N LEU A 503 30.36 -11.57 13.67
CA LEU A 503 29.96 -10.48 12.79
C LEU A 503 28.49 -10.73 12.41
N ASN A 504 27.64 -9.72 12.58
CA ASN A 504 26.25 -9.73 12.18
C ASN A 504 26.01 -8.55 11.23
N LEU A 505 25.61 -8.82 9.99
CA LEU A 505 25.22 -7.78 9.03
C LEU A 505 23.79 -8.05 8.60
N GLY A 506 22.97 -7.02 8.43
CA GLY A 506 21.61 -7.16 7.93
C GLY A 506 21.21 -6.01 7.03
N TYR A 507 20.38 -6.31 6.03
CA TYR A 507 19.73 -5.35 5.15
C TYR A 507 18.31 -5.83 4.82
N ASN A 508 17.34 -4.93 4.84
CA ASN A 508 15.97 -5.23 4.42
C ASN A 508 15.35 -4.04 3.68
N GLN A 509 14.47 -4.35 2.72
CA GLN A 509 13.65 -3.38 2.00
C GLN A 509 12.28 -3.98 1.72
N GLN A 510 11.23 -3.18 1.83
CA GLN A 510 9.87 -3.57 1.47
C GLN A 510 9.12 -2.39 0.88
N ASN A 511 8.38 -2.64 -0.21
CA ASN A 511 7.53 -1.69 -0.89
C ASN A 511 6.15 -2.31 -1.10
N SER A 512 5.09 -1.57 -0.84
CA SER A 512 3.73 -1.97 -1.17
C SER A 512 2.95 -0.81 -1.80
N ASN A 513 2.09 -1.13 -2.76
CA ASN A 513 1.17 -0.20 -3.40
C ASN A 513 -0.21 -0.86 -3.53
N SER A 514 -1.26 -0.11 -3.35
CA SER A 514 -2.64 -0.52 -3.58
C SER A 514 -3.41 0.60 -4.26
N ASP A 515 -4.12 0.26 -5.32
CA ASP A 515 -4.97 1.15 -6.11
C ASP A 515 -6.31 0.48 -6.30
N VAL A 516 -7.36 1.10 -5.78
CA VAL A 516 -8.71 0.55 -5.76
C VAL A 516 -9.66 1.61 -6.26
N THR A 517 -10.48 1.25 -7.24
CA THR A 517 -11.65 1.99 -7.71
C THR A 517 -12.82 1.03 -7.65
N THR A 518 -13.91 1.43 -7.00
CA THR A 518 -15.11 0.61 -6.83
C THR A 518 -16.33 1.36 -7.30
N ASN A 519 -17.22 0.68 -8.03
CA ASN A 519 -18.49 1.23 -8.44
C ASN A 519 -19.45 1.28 -7.25
N ASN A 520 -20.12 2.40 -7.05
CA ASN A 520 -21.16 2.52 -6.03
C ASN A 520 -22.48 1.90 -6.48
N THR A 521 -23.53 2.11 -5.68
CA THR A 521 -24.89 1.74 -6.08
C THR A 521 -25.21 2.43 -7.42
N PRO A 522 -25.77 1.70 -8.41
CA PRO A 522 -26.02 2.28 -9.71
C PRO A 522 -26.88 3.55 -9.64
N SER A 523 -26.44 4.61 -10.31
CA SER A 523 -27.23 5.82 -10.45
C SER A 523 -28.37 5.62 -11.44
N GLY A 524 -29.47 6.33 -11.26
CA GLY A 524 -30.55 6.39 -12.23
C GLY A 524 -31.95 6.42 -11.62
N ILE A 525 -32.94 5.88 -12.33
CA ILE A 525 -34.36 5.95 -11.96
C ILE A 525 -34.92 4.53 -11.88
N ILE A 526 -35.44 4.16 -10.72
CA ILE A 526 -36.02 2.85 -10.44
C ILE A 526 -37.47 3.04 -10.00
N TYR A 527 -38.40 2.49 -10.78
CA TYR A 527 -39.81 2.43 -10.42
C TYR A 527 -40.07 1.16 -9.61
N VAL A 528 -40.65 1.27 -8.42
CA VAL A 528 -40.98 0.15 -7.52
C VAL A 528 -42.50 0.03 -7.40
N ASN A 529 -43.07 -0.98 -8.06
CA ASN A 529 -44.50 -1.29 -8.01
C ASN A 529 -44.79 -2.21 -6.81
N ALA A 530 -45.65 -1.77 -5.89
CA ALA A 530 -46.06 -2.57 -4.73
C ALA A 530 -47.14 -3.65 -5.05
N ASP A 531 -47.67 -3.67 -6.28
CA ASP A 531 -48.60 -4.71 -6.74
C ASP A 531 -48.33 -5.06 -8.21
N ALA A 532 -47.99 -6.33 -8.47
CA ALA A 532 -47.70 -6.87 -9.80
C ALA A 532 -48.91 -6.83 -10.77
N ASN A 533 -50.12 -6.54 -10.28
CA ASN A 533 -51.36 -6.54 -11.08
C ASN A 533 -51.84 -5.14 -11.48
N HIS A 534 -51.21 -4.06 -10.99
CA HIS A 534 -51.53 -2.71 -11.39
C HIS A 534 -50.63 -2.28 -12.54
N GLY A 535 -51.23 -1.92 -13.68
CA GLY A 535 -50.51 -1.43 -14.87
C GLY A 535 -49.60 -0.24 -14.54
N SER A 536 -48.64 0.04 -15.42
CA SER A 536 -47.58 1.04 -15.24
C SER A 536 -48.14 2.44 -14.99
N GLY A 537 -48.36 2.80 -13.72
CA GLY A 537 -48.70 4.14 -13.25
C GLY A 537 -47.54 5.14 -13.36
N HIS A 538 -46.60 4.87 -14.26
CA HIS A 538 -45.42 5.69 -14.51
C HIS A 538 -45.20 5.90 -16.00
N SER A 539 -44.51 6.98 -16.36
CA SER A 539 -43.94 7.17 -17.70
C SER A 539 -42.71 8.06 -17.64
N LEU A 540 -41.64 7.64 -18.33
CA LEU A 540 -40.45 8.46 -18.58
C LEU A 540 -40.29 8.70 -20.08
N SER A 541 -40.31 9.95 -20.51
CA SER A 541 -40.13 10.31 -21.93
C SER A 541 -38.90 11.18 -22.13
N THR A 542 -38.00 10.75 -23.02
CA THR A 542 -36.80 11.50 -23.37
C THR A 542 -36.52 11.58 -24.86
N ASN A 543 -35.70 12.54 -25.30
CA ASN A 543 -35.22 12.57 -26.69
C ASN A 543 -33.82 11.93 -26.78
N HIS A 544 -32.92 12.28 -25.85
CA HIS A 544 -31.57 11.72 -25.81
C HIS A 544 -31.27 11.15 -24.42
N THR A 545 -30.76 9.93 -24.37
CA THR A 545 -30.38 9.25 -23.12
C THR A 545 -28.94 8.78 -23.19
N THR A 546 -28.14 9.15 -22.20
CA THR A 546 -26.79 8.60 -21.96
C THR A 546 -26.76 7.91 -20.62
N LEU A 547 -26.29 6.67 -20.58
CA LEU A 547 -26.24 5.81 -19.38
C LEU A 547 -24.85 5.20 -19.23
N THR A 548 -24.11 5.55 -18.19
CA THR A 548 -22.77 5.02 -17.90
C THR A 548 -22.77 4.27 -16.57
N GLY A 549 -22.82 2.92 -16.64
CA GLY A 549 -22.94 2.03 -15.47
C GLY A 549 -24.19 2.28 -14.60
N GLY A 550 -25.19 2.99 -15.12
CA GLY A 550 -26.41 3.35 -14.39
C GLY A 550 -27.60 2.45 -14.76
N VAL A 551 -28.77 2.74 -14.17
CA VAL A 551 -29.99 1.93 -14.29
C VAL A 551 -31.21 2.81 -14.60
N ILE A 552 -32.02 2.41 -15.59
CA ILE A 552 -33.41 2.86 -15.73
C ILE A 552 -34.27 1.60 -15.76
N ALA A 553 -35.08 1.37 -14.73
CA ALA A 553 -35.82 0.12 -14.61
C ALA A 553 -37.13 0.26 -13.84
N ALA A 554 -37.98 -0.77 -13.99
CA ALA A 554 -39.12 -0.99 -13.12
C ALA A 554 -38.97 -2.37 -12.47
N ILE A 555 -39.25 -2.46 -11.17
CA ILE A 555 -39.30 -3.69 -10.39
C ILE A 555 -40.64 -3.78 -9.66
N SER A 556 -41.10 -4.99 -9.39
CA SER A 556 -42.20 -5.26 -8.46
C SER A 556 -41.64 -5.86 -7.19
N GLU A 557 -42.20 -5.48 -6.04
CA GLU A 557 -41.85 -6.03 -4.74
C GLU A 557 -43.11 -6.65 -4.10
N ASP A 558 -43.01 -7.90 -3.68
CA ASP A 558 -44.12 -8.58 -2.99
C ASP A 558 -44.20 -8.21 -1.49
N GLU A 559 -45.27 -8.63 -0.81
CA GLU A 559 -45.46 -8.38 0.63
C GLU A 559 -44.36 -9.00 1.53
N GLN A 560 -43.52 -9.88 0.97
CA GLN A 560 -42.39 -10.50 1.66
C GLN A 560 -41.05 -9.82 1.32
N GLY A 561 -41.05 -8.78 0.48
CA GLY A 561 -39.87 -8.03 0.06
C GLY A 561 -39.09 -8.67 -1.08
N ASN A 562 -39.62 -9.70 -1.76
CA ASN A 562 -38.94 -10.28 -2.93
C ASN A 562 -39.16 -9.40 -4.15
N GLN A 563 -38.08 -9.15 -4.89
CA GLN A 563 -38.09 -8.25 -6.05
C GLN A 563 -38.04 -9.04 -7.36
N THR A 564 -38.82 -8.61 -8.34
CA THR A 564 -38.81 -9.13 -9.71
C THR A 564 -38.81 -8.00 -10.73
N ASN A 565 -38.22 -8.21 -11.90
CA ASN A 565 -38.31 -7.26 -13.00
C ASN A 565 -39.78 -7.01 -13.41
N SER A 566 -40.13 -5.76 -13.69
CA SER A 566 -41.44 -5.31 -14.13
C SER A 566 -41.34 -4.58 -15.47
N GLU A 567 -42.46 -4.39 -16.15
CA GLU A 567 -42.51 -3.62 -17.40
C GLU A 567 -42.28 -2.13 -17.13
N LEU A 568 -41.28 -1.57 -17.81
CA LEU A 568 -40.85 -0.18 -17.75
C LEU A 568 -41.51 0.62 -18.88
N ASN A 569 -42.26 1.66 -18.54
CA ASN A 569 -42.78 2.63 -19.50
C ASN A 569 -41.77 3.77 -19.73
N PHE A 570 -40.75 3.49 -20.55
CA PHE A 570 -39.69 4.43 -20.93
C PHE A 570 -39.63 4.59 -22.44
N THR A 571 -39.63 5.82 -22.95
CA THR A 571 -39.46 6.11 -24.37
C THR A 571 -38.28 7.04 -24.60
N THR A 572 -37.39 6.70 -25.53
CA THR A 572 -36.31 7.58 -25.97
C THR A 572 -36.06 7.52 -27.48
N ASN A 573 -35.55 8.59 -28.07
CA ASN A 573 -35.17 8.59 -29.50
C ASN A 573 -33.74 8.04 -29.67
N THR A 574 -32.75 8.62 -28.99
CA THR A 574 -31.37 8.10 -29.03
C THR A 574 -30.94 7.57 -27.67
N LEU A 575 -30.35 6.38 -27.66
CA LEU A 575 -29.80 5.74 -26.45
C LEU A 575 -28.30 5.49 -26.62
N THR A 576 -27.48 6.04 -25.72
CA THR A 576 -26.05 5.73 -25.59
C THR A 576 -25.81 5.09 -24.24
N THR A 577 -25.28 3.87 -24.24
CA THR A 577 -24.98 3.12 -23.02
C THR A 577 -23.48 2.78 -22.98
N ASN A 578 -22.87 2.88 -21.81
CA ASN A 578 -21.51 2.44 -21.57
C ASN A 578 -21.47 1.72 -20.23
N ASP A 579 -20.79 0.59 -20.17
CA ASP A 579 -20.51 -0.02 -18.89
C ASP A 579 -19.39 0.75 -18.17
N LEU A 580 -19.39 0.70 -16.84
CA LEU A 580 -18.44 1.43 -16.01
C LEU A 580 -17.49 0.45 -15.33
N LEU A 581 -16.21 0.51 -15.74
CA LEU A 581 -15.15 -0.32 -15.21
C LEU A 581 -14.62 0.22 -13.87
N ALA A 582 -14.53 -0.68 -12.89
CA ALA A 582 -13.87 -0.51 -11.61
C ALA A 582 -12.70 -1.49 -11.52
N THR A 583 -11.56 -1.03 -10.98
CA THR A 583 -10.32 -1.80 -10.92
C THR A 583 -9.75 -1.79 -9.52
N GLU A 584 -9.36 -2.96 -9.03
CA GLU A 584 -8.64 -3.14 -7.77
C GLU A 584 -7.30 -3.81 -8.08
N SER A 585 -6.21 -3.27 -7.57
CA SER A 585 -4.88 -3.84 -7.74
C SER A 585 -4.07 -3.58 -6.47
N SER A 586 -3.43 -4.62 -5.94
CA SER A 586 -2.42 -4.42 -4.90
C SER A 586 -1.19 -5.27 -5.14
N GLN A 587 -0.06 -4.77 -4.65
CA GLN A 587 1.23 -5.43 -4.70
C GLN A 587 2.03 -5.13 -3.44
N ASN A 588 2.70 -6.14 -2.90
CA ASN A 588 3.63 -6.03 -1.80
C ASN A 588 4.88 -6.85 -2.14
N LYS A 589 6.02 -6.17 -2.25
CA LYS A 589 7.32 -6.74 -2.61
C LYS A 589 8.33 -6.41 -1.52
N GLY A 590 9.12 -7.38 -1.10
CA GLY A 590 10.17 -7.17 -0.13
C GLY A 590 11.34 -8.13 -0.32
N MET A 591 12.49 -7.73 0.19
CA MET A 591 13.71 -8.53 0.23
C MET A 591 14.49 -8.19 1.50
N GLY A 592 15.07 -9.21 2.13
CA GLY A 592 15.99 -9.06 3.25
C GLY A 592 17.14 -10.05 3.17
N LEU A 593 18.29 -9.64 3.66
CA LEU A 593 19.53 -10.39 3.69
C LEU A 593 20.18 -10.21 5.07
N GLY A 594 20.69 -11.30 5.64
CA GLY A 594 21.45 -11.26 6.89
C GLY A 594 22.66 -12.19 6.83
N LEU A 595 23.77 -11.79 7.43
CA LEU A 595 24.98 -12.59 7.60
C LEU A 595 25.28 -12.74 9.09
N GLY A 596 25.34 -13.98 9.57
CA GLY A 596 25.85 -14.34 10.89
C GLY A 596 27.21 -15.03 10.81
N SER A 597 28.12 -14.66 11.69
CA SER A 597 29.48 -15.21 11.80
C SER A 597 29.81 -15.55 13.25
N SER A 598 30.57 -16.63 13.46
CA SER A 598 31.22 -16.98 14.74
C SER A 598 32.71 -17.30 14.53
N ASP A 599 33.57 -16.96 15.48
CA ASP A 599 35.04 -17.02 15.40
C ASP A 599 35.62 -16.37 14.13
N ASN A 600 35.04 -15.23 13.73
CA ASN A 600 35.36 -14.52 12.47
C ASN A 600 35.22 -15.38 11.21
N LYS A 601 34.44 -16.46 11.30
CA LYS A 601 34.04 -17.30 10.17
C LYS A 601 32.54 -17.12 9.94
N PRO A 602 32.11 -16.85 8.70
CA PRO A 602 30.69 -16.92 8.36
C PRO A 602 30.13 -18.25 8.87
N THR A 603 28.98 -18.24 9.54
CA THR A 603 28.27 -19.46 10.00
C THR A 603 26.89 -19.61 9.40
N SER A 604 26.22 -18.50 9.10
CA SER A 604 24.89 -18.55 8.49
C SER A 604 24.62 -17.32 7.62
N ILE A 605 23.79 -17.49 6.60
CA ILE A 605 23.18 -16.36 5.88
C ILE A 605 21.68 -16.54 5.78
N SER A 606 20.93 -15.54 6.21
CA SER A 606 19.48 -15.48 6.04
C SER A 606 19.10 -14.72 4.78
N ILE A 607 18.10 -15.23 4.06
CA ILE A 607 17.52 -14.63 2.87
C ILE A 607 16.00 -14.66 3.04
N SER A 608 15.38 -13.50 2.88
CA SER A 608 13.93 -13.37 2.83
C SER A 608 13.52 -12.61 1.58
N ALA A 609 12.41 -12.99 0.99
CA ALA A 609 11.82 -12.28 -0.13
C ALA A 609 10.31 -12.54 -0.16
N ASN A 610 9.54 -11.53 -0.49
CA ASN A 610 8.11 -11.68 -0.68
C ASN A 610 7.65 -10.91 -1.92
N ASN A 611 6.61 -11.43 -2.58
CA ASN A 611 5.94 -10.81 -3.72
C ASN A 611 4.51 -11.33 -3.74
N ASN A 612 3.60 -10.53 -3.21
CA ASN A 612 2.19 -10.86 -3.16
C ASN A 612 1.42 -9.78 -3.90
N GLY A 613 0.39 -10.17 -4.64
CA GLY A 613 -0.46 -9.20 -5.29
C GLY A 613 -1.77 -9.81 -5.77
N HIS A 614 -2.71 -8.93 -6.07
CA HIS A 614 -3.97 -9.29 -6.69
C HIS A 614 -4.40 -8.20 -7.67
N GLN A 615 -5.25 -8.60 -8.60
CA GLN A 615 -5.96 -7.72 -9.52
C GLN A 615 -7.40 -8.20 -9.64
N LYS A 616 -8.34 -7.27 -9.56
CA LYS A 616 -9.75 -7.52 -9.76
C LYS A 616 -10.34 -6.42 -10.62
N GLU A 617 -11.17 -6.79 -11.56
CA GLU A 617 -11.88 -5.88 -12.44
C GLU A 617 -13.38 -6.21 -12.33
N THR A 618 -14.17 -5.18 -12.08
CA THR A 618 -15.61 -5.27 -11.89
C THR A 618 -16.28 -4.26 -12.80
N THR A 619 -17.38 -4.62 -13.42
CA THR A 619 -18.08 -3.76 -14.35
C THR A 619 -19.48 -3.50 -13.83
N ALA A 620 -19.88 -2.24 -13.71
CA ALA A 620 -21.27 -1.85 -13.53
C ALA A 620 -21.91 -1.74 -14.92
N LEU A 621 -22.94 -2.55 -15.15
CA LEU A 621 -23.60 -2.69 -16.43
C LEU A 621 -24.58 -1.54 -16.64
N ALA A 622 -24.52 -0.90 -17.80
CA ALA A 622 -25.59 0.01 -18.21
C ALA A 622 -26.88 -0.80 -18.40
N THR A 623 -27.89 -0.52 -17.58
CA THR A 623 -29.08 -1.35 -17.47
C THR A 623 -30.34 -0.59 -17.87
N ILE A 624 -31.09 -1.11 -18.85
CA ILE A 624 -32.40 -0.61 -19.27
C ILE A 624 -33.43 -1.73 -19.11
N GLY A 625 -34.40 -1.53 -18.23
CA GLY A 625 -35.46 -2.50 -17.95
C GLY A 625 -36.31 -2.85 -19.18
N GLN A 626 -36.93 -4.03 -19.15
CA GLN A 626 -37.82 -4.52 -20.21
C GLN A 626 -39.04 -3.60 -20.38
N GLY A 627 -39.51 -3.43 -21.63
CA GLY A 627 -40.64 -2.53 -21.96
C GLY A 627 -40.22 -1.16 -22.51
N ALA A 628 -38.93 -0.81 -22.41
CA ALA A 628 -38.40 0.42 -23.00
C ALA A 628 -38.56 0.46 -24.52
N THR A 629 -39.00 1.60 -25.04
CA THR A 629 -39.18 1.87 -26.46
C THR A 629 -38.11 2.84 -26.96
N ILE A 630 -37.24 2.36 -27.85
CA ILE A 630 -36.24 3.20 -28.52
C ILE A 630 -36.68 3.43 -29.97
N THR A 631 -36.83 4.69 -30.38
CA THR A 631 -37.39 5.05 -31.70
C THR A 631 -36.35 5.41 -32.76
N GLY A 632 -35.11 5.71 -32.35
CA GLY A 632 -34.02 6.16 -33.21
C GLY A 632 -32.80 5.24 -33.19
N THR A 633 -31.72 5.65 -32.54
CA THR A 633 -30.41 4.95 -32.60
C THR A 633 -29.95 4.46 -31.25
N ILE A 634 -29.31 3.29 -31.21
CA ILE A 634 -28.64 2.76 -30.01
C ILE A 634 -27.12 2.70 -30.26
N THR A 635 -26.35 3.21 -29.30
CA THR A 635 -24.90 3.00 -29.18
C THR A 635 -24.63 2.32 -27.84
N HIS A 636 -23.87 1.23 -27.84
CA HIS A 636 -23.47 0.51 -26.63
C HIS A 636 -21.96 0.31 -26.62
N ASN A 637 -21.27 0.72 -25.54
CA ASN A 637 -19.81 0.64 -25.39
C ASN A 637 -19.05 1.22 -26.60
N GLY A 638 -19.54 2.37 -27.10
CA GLY A 638 -18.99 3.06 -28.27
C GLY A 638 -19.31 2.42 -29.63
N GLN A 639 -20.10 1.34 -29.68
CA GLN A 639 -20.49 0.64 -30.91
C GLN A 639 -21.96 0.87 -31.24
N ALA A 640 -22.22 1.33 -32.48
CA ALA A 640 -23.59 1.48 -32.99
C ALA A 640 -24.26 0.11 -33.16
N GLN A 641 -25.48 -0.03 -32.66
CA GLN A 641 -26.27 -1.26 -32.76
C GLN A 641 -27.10 -1.26 -34.04
N THR A 642 -27.39 -2.45 -34.56
CA THR A 642 -28.13 -2.64 -35.81
C THR A 642 -29.65 -2.67 -35.64
N SER A 643 -30.13 -2.74 -34.39
CA SER A 643 -31.54 -2.82 -34.02
C SER A 643 -31.85 -1.81 -32.91
N THR A 644 -33.10 -1.37 -32.86
CA THR A 644 -33.65 -0.57 -31.75
C THR A 644 -34.38 -1.41 -30.70
N ASP A 645 -34.51 -2.72 -30.97
CA ASP A 645 -35.04 -3.70 -30.03
C ASP A 645 -33.94 -4.13 -29.05
N LEU A 646 -34.10 -3.81 -27.77
CA LEU A 646 -33.11 -4.11 -26.72
C LEU A 646 -32.80 -5.61 -26.61
N THR A 647 -33.76 -6.47 -26.94
CA THR A 647 -33.56 -7.94 -26.91
C THR A 647 -32.56 -8.44 -27.95
N GLN A 648 -32.19 -7.58 -28.90
CA GLN A 648 -31.22 -7.85 -29.96
C GLN A 648 -29.90 -7.10 -29.74
N THR A 649 -29.70 -6.51 -28.55
CA THR A 649 -28.48 -5.81 -28.15
C THR A 649 -27.85 -6.49 -26.93
N ASP A 650 -26.56 -6.22 -26.67
CA ASP A 650 -25.87 -6.73 -25.48
C ASP A 650 -26.12 -5.88 -24.22
N ILE A 651 -27.07 -4.92 -24.28
CA ILE A 651 -27.42 -4.06 -23.15
C ILE A 651 -28.12 -4.90 -22.07
N ASN A 652 -27.71 -4.74 -20.82
CA ASN A 652 -28.34 -5.45 -19.70
C ASN A 652 -29.79 -5.01 -19.51
N THR A 653 -30.71 -5.97 -19.39
CA THR A 653 -32.13 -5.71 -19.12
C THR A 653 -32.59 -6.22 -17.75
N ASP A 654 -31.70 -6.86 -16.98
CA ASP A 654 -32.00 -7.35 -15.64
C ASP A 654 -31.61 -6.31 -14.58
N ALA A 655 -32.61 -5.68 -13.97
CA ALA A 655 -32.42 -4.66 -12.94
C ALA A 655 -31.90 -5.23 -11.61
N LEU A 656 -31.98 -6.55 -11.42
CA LEU A 656 -31.52 -7.23 -10.20
C LEU A 656 -30.04 -7.63 -10.29
N THR A 657 -29.46 -7.62 -11.49
CA THR A 657 -28.06 -7.97 -11.75
C THR A 657 -27.37 -6.85 -12.53
N THR A 658 -26.91 -5.82 -11.81
CA THR A 658 -26.36 -4.59 -12.42
C THR A 658 -24.83 -4.52 -12.37
N GLN A 659 -24.17 -5.53 -11.81
CA GLN A 659 -22.72 -5.58 -11.70
C GLN A 659 -22.19 -6.99 -11.97
N GLN A 660 -20.99 -7.07 -12.53
CA GLN A 660 -20.33 -8.33 -12.84
C GLN A 660 -18.83 -8.26 -12.55
N VAL A 661 -18.27 -9.31 -11.95
CA VAL A 661 -16.81 -9.51 -11.85
C VAL A 661 -16.31 -10.06 -13.18
N ILE A 662 -15.45 -9.30 -13.86
CA ILE A 662 -14.87 -9.71 -15.16
C ILE A 662 -13.47 -10.32 -14.99
N LYS A 663 -12.77 -9.99 -13.90
CA LYS A 663 -11.46 -10.55 -13.57
C LYS A 663 -11.27 -10.58 -12.06
N ASP A 664 -10.72 -11.66 -11.54
CA ASP A 664 -10.29 -11.78 -10.14
C ASP A 664 -9.11 -12.76 -10.09
N GLN A 665 -7.90 -12.21 -9.98
CA GLN A 665 -6.64 -12.93 -10.17
C GLN A 665 -5.60 -12.54 -9.13
N LYS A 666 -4.92 -13.55 -8.58
CA LYS A 666 -3.65 -13.33 -7.86
C LYS A 666 -2.52 -13.08 -8.85
N THR A 667 -1.65 -12.13 -8.54
CA THR A 667 -0.53 -11.70 -9.41
C THR A 667 0.85 -11.96 -8.79
N GLY A 668 0.91 -12.46 -7.55
CA GLY A 668 2.15 -12.87 -6.88
C GLY A 668 1.87 -13.82 -5.72
N GLY A 669 2.80 -14.74 -5.47
CA GLY A 669 2.68 -15.75 -4.41
C GLY A 669 3.97 -16.01 -3.65
N LEU A 670 5.01 -15.18 -3.81
CA LEU A 670 6.33 -15.43 -3.25
C LEU A 670 6.37 -15.13 -1.76
N ASN A 671 6.84 -16.08 -0.96
CA ASN A 671 7.10 -15.90 0.45
C ASN A 671 8.25 -16.81 0.89
N ILE A 672 9.46 -16.28 0.79
CA ILE A 672 10.71 -16.94 1.15
C ILE A 672 11.18 -16.41 2.49
N ASN A 673 11.55 -17.33 3.37
CA ASN A 673 12.45 -17.07 4.49
C ASN A 673 13.33 -18.31 4.68
N THR A 674 14.64 -18.18 4.45
CA THR A 674 15.61 -19.27 4.57
C THR A 674 16.86 -18.81 5.29
N THR A 675 17.59 -19.75 5.90
CA THR A 675 18.90 -19.50 6.51
C THR A 675 19.85 -20.61 6.13
N VAL A 676 20.92 -20.32 5.42
CA VAL A 676 21.89 -21.30 4.91
C VAL A 676 23.12 -21.41 5.81
N ASP A 677 23.52 -22.63 6.16
CA ASP A 677 24.78 -22.95 6.87
C ASP A 677 25.99 -22.75 5.95
N THR A 678 26.99 -22.00 6.40
CA THR A 678 28.14 -21.65 5.56
C THR A 678 29.17 -22.75 5.32
N ARG A 679 29.10 -23.84 6.07
CA ARG A 679 29.98 -24.99 5.88
C ARG A 679 29.74 -25.66 4.53
N VAL A 680 28.56 -25.51 3.93
CA VAL A 680 28.24 -26.01 2.58
C VAL A 680 29.15 -25.40 1.50
N PHE A 681 29.77 -24.25 1.76
CA PHE A 681 30.61 -23.52 0.80
C PHE A 681 32.06 -23.98 0.76
N SER A 682 32.55 -24.68 1.80
CA SER A 682 33.95 -25.13 1.90
C SER A 682 34.08 -26.63 1.66
N LYS A 683 35.19 -27.08 1.08
CA LYS A 683 35.44 -28.52 0.85
C LYS A 683 35.49 -29.26 2.20
N GLU A 684 36.17 -28.69 3.17
CA GLU A 684 36.31 -29.21 4.54
C GLU A 684 34.96 -29.23 5.27
N GLY A 685 34.16 -28.17 5.13
CA GLY A 685 32.81 -28.10 5.68
C GLY A 685 31.84 -29.09 5.03
N ARG A 686 31.92 -29.28 3.70
CA ARG A 686 31.15 -30.31 2.98
C ARG A 686 31.54 -31.72 3.41
N GLU A 687 32.81 -32.01 3.64
CA GLU A 687 33.25 -33.31 4.19
C GLU A 687 32.82 -33.50 5.66
N GLY A 688 32.82 -32.43 6.46
CA GLY A 688 32.25 -32.42 7.81
C GLY A 688 30.76 -32.73 7.82
N ILE A 689 29.99 -32.03 6.97
CA ILE A 689 28.55 -32.26 6.76
C ILE A 689 28.30 -33.69 6.27
N LYS A 690 29.05 -34.19 5.27
CA LYS A 690 28.94 -35.58 4.78
C LYS A 690 29.19 -36.61 5.88
N LYS A 691 30.12 -36.34 6.80
CA LYS A 691 30.41 -37.19 7.96
C LYS A 691 29.29 -37.15 9.00
N GLU A 692 28.72 -35.96 9.25
CA GLU A 692 27.55 -35.71 10.10
C GLU A 692 26.25 -36.32 9.53
N GLN A 693 26.22 -36.58 8.21
CA GLN A 693 25.05 -37.12 7.47
C GLN A 693 25.12 -38.60 7.11
N LYS A 694 26.16 -39.31 7.54
CA LYS A 694 26.37 -40.71 7.17
C LYS A 694 25.24 -41.65 7.63
N ASP A 695 24.38 -41.18 8.53
CA ASP A 695 23.23 -41.87 9.10
C ASP A 695 21.85 -41.43 8.55
N LEU A 696 21.79 -40.62 7.47
CA LEU A 696 20.53 -40.09 6.89
C LEU A 696 20.08 -40.80 5.58
N PRO A 697 18.77 -40.88 5.28
CA PRO A 697 18.22 -41.53 4.08
C PRO A 697 18.62 -40.87 2.74
N ASN A 698 18.73 -41.68 1.67
CA ASN A 698 19.28 -41.29 0.36
C ASN A 698 18.56 -40.14 -0.38
N ASN A 699 17.29 -39.86 -0.09
CA ASN A 699 16.51 -38.80 -0.75
C ASN A 699 16.97 -37.37 -0.37
N THR A 700 17.86 -37.27 0.62
CA THR A 700 18.37 -36.02 1.21
C THR A 700 19.59 -35.44 0.47
N LYS A 701 20.28 -36.26 -0.35
CA LYS A 701 21.57 -35.92 -0.96
C LYS A 701 21.48 -34.95 -2.15
N ALA A 702 20.36 -34.93 -2.86
CA ALA A 702 20.12 -34.05 -4.01
C ALA A 702 19.77 -32.60 -3.60
N ALA A 703 19.24 -32.39 -2.38
CA ALA A 703 18.86 -31.07 -1.90
C ALA A 703 20.08 -30.17 -1.61
N PHE A 704 21.25 -30.73 -1.28
CA PHE A 704 22.41 -30.00 -0.77
C PHE A 704 23.07 -28.98 -1.70
N GLY A 705 22.90 -29.12 -3.02
CA GLY A 705 23.55 -28.26 -3.99
C GLY A 705 23.11 -26.80 -3.83
N MET A 706 21.80 -26.53 -3.91
CA MET A 706 21.17 -25.19 -4.05
C MET A 706 21.55 -24.14 -2.99
N PHE A 707 22.13 -24.60 -1.89
CA PHE A 707 22.50 -23.82 -0.72
C PHE A 707 23.76 -22.99 -0.98
N GLY A 708 24.67 -23.47 -1.84
CA GLY A 708 26.07 -23.10 -2.14
C GLY A 708 26.46 -21.63 -2.49
N VAL A 709 25.50 -20.76 -2.73
CA VAL A 709 25.71 -19.81 -3.83
C VAL A 709 25.56 -18.36 -3.41
N ALA A 710 24.36 -18.01 -2.93
CA ALA A 710 24.02 -16.62 -2.64
C ALA A 710 24.91 -16.04 -1.53
N VAL A 711 25.41 -16.92 -0.67
CA VAL A 711 26.14 -16.56 0.54
C VAL A 711 27.62 -16.33 0.32
N GLY A 712 28.22 -17.17 -0.52
CA GLY A 712 29.62 -17.04 -0.87
C GLY A 712 29.88 -15.71 -1.58
N ALA A 713 28.94 -15.30 -2.43
CA ALA A 713 29.04 -14.10 -3.25
C ALA A 713 28.93 -12.79 -2.47
N THR A 714 28.19 -12.79 -1.37
CA THR A 714 28.09 -11.65 -0.46
C THR A 714 29.34 -11.54 0.42
N ALA A 715 29.84 -12.66 0.94
CA ALA A 715 31.06 -12.70 1.75
C ALA A 715 32.30 -12.28 0.95
N THR A 716 32.39 -12.63 -0.34
CA THR A 716 33.50 -12.20 -1.20
C THR A 716 33.52 -10.71 -1.45
N GLY A 717 32.36 -10.07 -1.67
CA GLY A 717 32.28 -8.62 -1.84
C GLY A 717 32.51 -7.81 -0.55
N LEU A 718 32.19 -8.37 0.61
CA LEU A 718 32.37 -7.73 1.92
C LEU A 718 33.77 -7.94 2.51
N MET A 719 34.45 -9.03 2.16
CA MET A 719 35.79 -9.39 2.66
C MET A 719 36.92 -8.96 1.70
N ASP A 720 36.59 -8.16 0.69
CA ASP A 720 37.56 -7.70 -0.30
C ASP A 720 38.48 -6.62 0.30
N ASN A 721 39.77 -6.93 0.35
CA ASN A 721 40.76 -6.22 1.17
C ASN A 721 41.30 -4.98 0.45
N GLU A 722 40.52 -3.91 0.38
CA GLU A 722 41.03 -2.57 0.06
C GLU A 722 41.20 -1.76 1.36
N ASN A 723 42.38 -1.15 1.54
CA ASN A 723 42.83 -0.42 2.73
C ASN A 723 42.00 0.86 3.08
N THR A 724 40.80 1.01 2.53
CA THR A 724 39.87 2.10 2.85
C THR A 724 38.43 1.62 2.65
N ILE A 725 37.78 1.21 3.74
CA ILE A 725 36.35 0.89 3.74
C ILE A 725 35.57 2.20 3.60
N ASN A 726 35.24 2.59 2.37
CA ASN A 726 34.17 3.54 2.12
C ASN A 726 32.88 2.72 2.04
N GLY A 727 31.99 2.82 3.04
CA GLY A 727 30.86 1.89 3.22
C GLY A 727 29.92 1.74 2.00
N ASN A 728 29.91 2.71 1.09
CA ASN A 728 29.12 2.65 -0.15
C ASN A 728 29.72 1.75 -1.24
N SER A 729 31.05 1.56 -1.30
CA SER A 729 31.69 0.73 -2.34
C SER A 729 31.60 -0.76 -2.02
N ALA A 730 31.86 -1.16 -0.77
CA ALA A 730 31.78 -2.55 -0.33
C ALA A 730 30.34 -3.12 -0.41
N LEU A 731 29.34 -2.31 -0.07
CA LEU A 731 27.93 -2.70 -0.18
C LEU A 731 27.50 -2.88 -1.65
N LYS A 732 28.01 -2.04 -2.56
CA LYS A 732 27.78 -2.17 -4.00
C LYS A 732 28.44 -3.44 -4.55
N LYS A 733 29.71 -3.71 -4.21
CA LYS A 733 30.41 -4.96 -4.57
C LYS A 733 29.65 -6.19 -4.07
N ALA A 734 29.20 -6.19 -2.81
CA ALA A 734 28.44 -7.30 -2.23
C ALA A 734 27.08 -7.52 -2.94
N LYS A 735 26.38 -6.44 -3.29
CA LYS A 735 25.13 -6.48 -4.04
C LYS A 735 25.33 -7.06 -5.45
N ASP A 736 26.32 -6.58 -6.19
CA ASP A 736 26.55 -6.97 -7.58
C ASP A 736 26.98 -8.45 -7.68
N ASN A 737 27.81 -8.93 -6.75
CA ASN A 737 28.19 -10.34 -6.70
C ASN A 737 27.03 -11.23 -6.25
N LEU A 738 26.17 -10.78 -5.33
CA LEU A 738 24.95 -11.53 -4.99
C LEU A 738 24.00 -11.66 -6.19
N ILE A 739 23.84 -10.59 -6.95
CA ILE A 739 23.02 -10.60 -8.18
C ILE A 739 23.64 -11.55 -9.20
N GLN A 740 24.96 -11.53 -9.41
CA GLN A 740 25.66 -12.51 -10.25
C GLN A 740 25.40 -13.95 -9.80
N ALA A 741 25.50 -14.24 -8.49
CA ALA A 741 25.25 -15.58 -7.95
C ALA A 741 23.80 -16.04 -8.15
N ARG A 742 22.85 -15.12 -7.97
CA ARG A 742 21.43 -15.34 -8.26
C ARG A 742 21.21 -15.65 -9.74
N ASN A 743 21.82 -14.85 -10.63
CA ASN A 743 21.69 -15.03 -12.06
C ASN A 743 22.21 -16.41 -12.49
N ASN A 744 23.34 -16.88 -11.93
CA ASN A 744 23.83 -18.24 -12.20
C ASN A 744 22.80 -19.33 -11.85
N VAL A 745 22.09 -19.22 -10.72
CA VAL A 745 21.03 -20.18 -10.36
C VAL A 745 19.84 -20.07 -11.31
N VAL A 746 19.38 -18.84 -11.55
CA VAL A 746 18.19 -18.57 -12.38
C VAL A 746 18.41 -19.04 -13.82
N THR A 747 19.56 -18.72 -14.42
CA THR A 747 19.93 -19.15 -15.77
C THR A 747 19.98 -20.67 -15.88
N GLY A 748 20.46 -21.38 -14.85
CA GLY A 748 20.44 -22.84 -14.83
C GLY A 748 19.04 -23.44 -14.72
N VAL A 749 18.18 -22.90 -13.83
CA VAL A 749 16.84 -23.44 -13.55
C VAL A 749 15.82 -23.08 -14.63
N ASP A 750 15.97 -21.95 -15.32
CA ASP A 750 14.97 -21.52 -16.31
C ASP A 750 14.96 -22.43 -17.53
N LYS A 751 13.83 -23.11 -17.74
CA LYS A 751 13.60 -24.00 -18.89
C LYS A 751 13.78 -23.28 -20.23
N SER A 752 13.54 -21.97 -20.30
CA SER A 752 13.78 -21.21 -21.54
C SER A 752 15.27 -21.12 -21.92
N GLN A 753 16.17 -21.34 -20.95
CA GLN A 753 17.63 -21.31 -21.13
C GLN A 753 18.21 -22.73 -21.33
N ALA A 754 17.38 -23.77 -21.42
CA ALA A 754 17.85 -25.15 -21.59
C ALA A 754 18.72 -25.34 -22.85
N ASN A 755 18.41 -24.62 -23.94
CA ASN A 755 19.21 -24.64 -25.16
C ASN A 755 20.60 -24.00 -24.98
N LEU A 756 20.65 -22.83 -24.34
CA LEU A 756 21.90 -22.14 -23.99
C LEU A 756 22.77 -23.03 -23.09
N ASN A 757 22.18 -23.59 -22.03
CA ASN A 757 22.88 -24.44 -21.08
C ASN A 757 23.39 -25.75 -21.73
N ALA A 758 22.63 -26.33 -22.68
CA ALA A 758 23.08 -27.52 -23.42
C ALA A 758 24.29 -27.23 -24.33
N HIS A 759 24.35 -26.04 -24.93
CA HIS A 759 25.51 -25.61 -25.71
C HIS A 759 26.72 -25.31 -24.83
N VAL A 760 26.51 -24.74 -23.65
CA VAL A 760 27.56 -24.56 -22.64
C VAL A 760 28.11 -25.91 -22.16
N ASP A 761 27.26 -26.90 -21.86
CA ASP A 761 27.67 -28.27 -21.52
C ASP A 761 28.51 -28.90 -22.65
N ALA A 762 28.12 -28.69 -23.91
CA ALA A 762 28.85 -29.21 -25.07
C ALA A 762 30.22 -28.54 -25.27
N ILE A 763 30.40 -27.28 -24.85
CA ILE A 763 31.70 -26.60 -24.83
C ILE A 763 32.60 -27.21 -23.74
N THR A 764 32.08 -27.39 -22.53
CA THR A 764 32.82 -27.97 -21.40
C THR A 764 33.19 -29.43 -21.66
N ASP A 765 32.29 -30.23 -22.23
CA ASP A 765 32.57 -31.65 -22.53
C ASP A 765 33.44 -31.86 -23.78
N GLY A 766 33.79 -30.79 -24.50
CA GLY A 766 34.65 -30.83 -25.71
C GLY A 766 33.95 -31.30 -26.98
N ASP A 767 32.62 -31.36 -26.96
CA ASP A 767 31.77 -31.68 -28.13
C ASP A 767 31.71 -30.49 -29.12
N LEU A 768 31.87 -29.26 -28.63
CA LEU A 768 31.96 -28.03 -29.42
C LEU A 768 33.35 -27.40 -29.30
N THR A 769 34.11 -27.43 -30.41
CA THR A 769 35.50 -26.92 -30.46
C THR A 769 35.68 -25.66 -31.31
N ASN A 770 34.65 -25.23 -32.04
CA ASN A 770 34.70 -24.01 -32.87
C ASN A 770 34.77 -22.75 -31.98
N VAL A 771 35.88 -22.01 -32.10
CA VAL A 771 36.17 -20.83 -31.27
C VAL A 771 35.17 -19.69 -31.47
N SER A 772 34.79 -19.37 -32.71
CA SER A 772 33.83 -18.27 -32.97
C SER A 772 32.46 -18.58 -32.39
N GLN A 773 31.99 -19.81 -32.56
CA GLN A 773 30.70 -20.27 -32.04
C GLN A 773 30.73 -20.31 -30.50
N ASN A 774 31.81 -20.80 -29.90
CA ASN A 774 31.96 -20.86 -28.45
C ASN A 774 32.02 -19.46 -27.82
N GLN A 775 32.63 -18.50 -28.50
CA GLN A 775 32.67 -17.10 -28.05
C GLN A 775 31.27 -16.47 -28.02
N ASP A 776 30.44 -16.69 -29.05
CA ASP A 776 29.06 -16.18 -29.09
C ASP A 776 28.21 -16.79 -27.96
N ILE A 777 28.31 -18.10 -27.75
CA ILE A 777 27.60 -18.83 -26.68
C ILE A 777 28.02 -18.30 -25.28
N LEU A 778 29.32 -18.07 -25.07
CA LEU A 778 29.82 -17.53 -23.79
C LEU A 778 29.44 -16.07 -23.58
N ASN A 779 29.27 -15.28 -24.64
CA ASN A 779 28.73 -13.92 -24.56
C ASN A 779 27.23 -13.89 -24.21
N GLU A 780 26.45 -14.84 -24.76
CA GLU A 780 25.04 -15.01 -24.39
C GLU A 780 24.91 -15.42 -22.91
N LEU A 781 25.73 -16.38 -22.45
CA LEU A 781 25.84 -16.74 -21.05
C LEU A 781 26.24 -15.54 -20.18
N ASN A 782 27.30 -14.81 -20.56
CA ASN A 782 27.78 -13.63 -19.83
C ASN A 782 26.68 -12.56 -19.66
N THR A 783 25.85 -12.35 -20.68
CA THR A 783 24.71 -11.41 -20.62
C THR A 783 23.69 -11.83 -19.55
N GLN A 784 23.38 -13.12 -19.46
CA GLN A 784 22.49 -13.64 -18.42
C GLN A 784 23.11 -13.50 -17.02
N LEU A 785 24.41 -13.82 -16.88
CA LEU A 785 25.09 -13.80 -15.58
C LEU A 785 25.31 -12.38 -15.03
N THR A 786 25.49 -11.39 -15.91
CA THR A 786 25.82 -10.00 -15.53
C THR A 786 24.62 -9.07 -15.45
N GLN A 787 23.41 -9.56 -15.73
CA GLN A 787 22.20 -8.75 -15.66
C GLN A 787 22.06 -8.04 -14.30
N ASP A 788 21.84 -6.73 -14.33
CA ASP A 788 21.69 -5.86 -13.16
C ASP A 788 22.92 -5.74 -12.23
N THR A 789 24.12 -6.11 -12.71
CA THR A 789 25.40 -5.89 -12.01
C THR A 789 26.21 -4.74 -12.63
N THR A 790 27.33 -4.35 -12.02
CA THR A 790 28.27 -3.39 -12.63
C THR A 790 28.99 -4.00 -13.85
N ALA A 791 29.10 -5.33 -13.94
CA ALA A 791 29.66 -6.04 -15.09
C ALA A 791 28.69 -6.16 -16.28
N LYS A 792 27.50 -5.55 -16.21
CA LYS A 792 26.57 -5.46 -17.34
C LYS A 792 27.28 -4.81 -18.54
N ASP A 793 27.04 -5.37 -19.73
CA ASP A 793 27.64 -4.95 -21.01
C ASP A 793 29.10 -5.39 -21.23
N THR A 794 29.64 -6.25 -20.37
CA THR A 794 30.95 -6.89 -20.62
C THR A 794 30.90 -7.89 -21.77
N GLN A 795 32.01 -8.04 -22.50
CA GLN A 795 32.14 -8.96 -23.63
C GLN A 795 33.26 -9.98 -23.39
N VAL A 796 33.02 -11.22 -23.77
CA VAL A 796 33.95 -12.35 -23.69
C VAL A 796 34.67 -12.54 -25.03
N PHE A 797 35.98 -12.65 -24.99
CA PHE A 797 36.86 -12.96 -26.12
C PHE A 797 37.67 -14.22 -25.81
N LEU A 798 37.78 -15.12 -26.79
CA LEU A 798 38.58 -16.34 -26.67
C LEU A 798 39.97 -16.11 -27.27
N THR A 799 41.01 -16.30 -26.46
CA THR A 799 42.41 -16.05 -26.83
C THR A 799 43.29 -17.27 -26.61
N GLN A 800 44.43 -17.34 -27.29
CA GLN A 800 45.42 -18.39 -27.07
C GLN A 800 46.59 -17.86 -26.23
N ASN A 801 47.04 -18.67 -25.26
CA ASN A 801 48.15 -18.35 -24.35
C ASN A 801 47.92 -17.03 -23.61
N THR A 802 46.76 -16.89 -22.95
CA THR A 802 46.41 -15.67 -22.21
C THR A 802 47.42 -15.45 -21.08
N THR A 803 48.03 -14.27 -21.03
CA THR A 803 49.03 -13.92 -19.98
C THR A 803 48.58 -12.74 -19.13
N ASN A 804 48.94 -12.76 -17.85
CA ASN A 804 48.77 -11.61 -16.95
C ASN A 804 49.86 -10.54 -17.18
N THR A 805 49.80 -9.44 -16.41
CA THR A 805 50.75 -8.31 -16.48
C THR A 805 52.20 -8.62 -16.10
N LYS A 806 52.51 -9.88 -15.75
CA LYS A 806 53.84 -10.40 -15.43
C LYS A 806 54.33 -11.45 -16.43
N ASP A 807 53.68 -11.56 -17.58
CA ASP A 807 53.95 -12.58 -18.62
C ASP A 807 53.70 -14.03 -18.14
N GLU A 808 52.89 -14.22 -17.10
CA GLU A 808 52.52 -15.55 -16.61
C GLU A 808 51.23 -16.02 -17.29
N LEU A 809 51.20 -17.27 -17.77
CA LEU A 809 49.99 -17.87 -18.35
C LEU A 809 48.86 -17.95 -17.31
N VAL A 810 47.66 -17.49 -17.69
CA VAL A 810 46.45 -17.46 -16.86
C VAL A 810 45.25 -18.01 -17.64
N GLN A 811 44.26 -18.53 -16.92
CA GLN A 811 43.07 -19.13 -17.52
C GLN A 811 42.08 -18.06 -18.03
N GLY A 812 42.10 -16.88 -17.42
CA GLY A 812 41.28 -15.73 -17.80
C GLY A 812 41.91 -14.41 -17.38
N LEU A 813 41.42 -13.31 -17.95
CA LEU A 813 41.81 -11.95 -17.61
C LEU A 813 40.66 -10.96 -17.85
N ALA A 814 40.21 -10.30 -16.79
CA ALA A 814 39.29 -9.17 -16.87
C ALA A 814 40.03 -7.86 -17.19
N ASN A 815 39.48 -7.08 -18.11
CA ASN A 815 39.85 -5.69 -18.38
C ASN A 815 38.66 -4.76 -18.07
N PRO A 816 38.52 -4.29 -16.82
CA PRO A 816 37.39 -3.45 -16.41
C PRO A 816 37.29 -2.12 -17.15
N THR A 817 38.41 -1.58 -17.64
CA THR A 817 38.44 -0.28 -18.36
C THR A 817 37.81 -0.38 -19.75
N LYS A 818 37.96 -1.53 -20.42
CA LYS A 818 37.38 -1.79 -21.74
C LYS A 818 36.08 -2.59 -21.70
N GLY A 819 35.73 -3.15 -20.53
CA GLY A 819 34.58 -4.05 -20.40
C GLY A 819 34.80 -5.38 -21.13
N HIS A 820 36.03 -5.89 -21.17
CA HIS A 820 36.38 -7.13 -21.88
C HIS A 820 36.86 -8.21 -20.90
N THR A 821 36.52 -9.46 -21.20
CA THR A 821 36.95 -10.66 -20.49
C THR A 821 37.63 -11.58 -21.50
N TYR A 822 38.90 -11.89 -21.28
CA TYR A 822 39.66 -12.79 -22.14
C TYR A 822 39.72 -14.17 -21.48
N LEU A 823 39.37 -15.24 -22.19
CA LEU A 823 39.44 -16.62 -21.70
C LEU A 823 40.38 -17.43 -22.59
N ASP A 824 41.26 -18.21 -21.96
CA ASP A 824 42.19 -19.08 -22.68
C ASP A 824 41.48 -20.30 -23.27
N ILE A 825 41.61 -20.50 -24.58
CA ILE A 825 40.96 -21.57 -25.34
C ILE A 825 41.38 -22.96 -24.84
N ASP A 826 42.63 -23.14 -24.43
CA ASP A 826 43.18 -24.43 -24.01
C ASP A 826 42.67 -24.87 -22.62
N HIS A 827 41.94 -24.00 -21.90
CA HIS A 827 41.42 -24.25 -20.55
C HIS A 827 39.88 -24.28 -20.45
N LEU A 828 39.17 -24.21 -21.58
CA LEU A 828 37.70 -24.19 -21.63
C LEU A 828 37.05 -25.53 -21.22
N LEU A 829 37.76 -26.64 -21.38
CA LEU A 829 37.24 -28.00 -21.15
C LEU A 829 36.98 -28.33 -19.67
N ASP A 830 37.72 -27.72 -18.75
CA ASP A 830 37.63 -28.09 -17.33
C ASP A 830 37.07 -26.96 -16.43
N ASN A 831 37.22 -25.68 -16.80
CA ASN A 831 36.94 -24.57 -15.88
C ASN A 831 36.26 -23.34 -16.51
N ALA A 832 35.69 -23.42 -17.72
CA ALA A 832 35.16 -22.24 -18.44
C ALA A 832 34.17 -21.40 -17.61
N ILE A 833 33.27 -22.04 -16.85
CA ILE A 833 32.24 -21.38 -16.04
C ILE A 833 32.82 -20.76 -14.76
N GLU A 834 33.74 -21.47 -14.10
CA GLU A 834 34.47 -20.96 -12.93
C GLU A 834 35.31 -19.74 -13.32
N THR A 835 36.07 -19.83 -14.41
CA THR A 835 36.93 -18.77 -14.92
C THR A 835 36.10 -17.56 -15.39
N LEU A 836 35.03 -17.77 -16.17
CA LEU A 836 34.15 -16.67 -16.59
C LEU A 836 33.56 -15.93 -15.38
N ASN A 837 33.05 -16.67 -14.38
CA ASN A 837 32.50 -16.04 -13.18
C ASN A 837 33.55 -15.35 -12.30
N HIS A 838 34.78 -15.86 -12.26
CA HIS A 838 35.92 -15.19 -11.62
C HIS A 838 36.21 -13.84 -12.29
N GLU A 839 36.23 -13.79 -13.63
CA GLU A 839 36.50 -12.54 -14.34
C GLU A 839 35.34 -11.53 -14.25
N ILE A 840 34.09 -12.00 -14.28
CA ILE A 840 32.92 -11.13 -14.00
C ILE A 840 33.03 -10.49 -12.60
N ALA A 841 33.53 -11.24 -11.61
CA ALA A 841 33.71 -10.73 -10.27
C ALA A 841 34.74 -9.59 -10.19
N HIS A 842 35.78 -9.62 -11.03
CA HIS A 842 36.71 -8.49 -11.19
C HIS A 842 36.05 -7.25 -11.80
N HIS A 843 35.18 -7.41 -12.78
CA HIS A 843 34.36 -6.30 -13.33
C HIS A 843 33.37 -5.73 -12.28
N ASN A 844 32.90 -6.57 -11.36
CA ASN A 844 32.13 -6.14 -10.18
C ASN A 844 33.01 -5.51 -9.07
N GLY A 845 34.31 -5.35 -9.32
CA GLY A 845 35.26 -4.63 -8.47
C GLY A 845 35.92 -5.48 -7.37
N LEU A 846 35.90 -6.81 -7.48
CA LEU A 846 36.59 -7.70 -6.54
C LEU A 846 38.09 -7.83 -6.84
N GLY A 847 38.91 -7.95 -5.80
CA GLY A 847 40.31 -8.38 -5.91
C GLY A 847 40.46 -9.89 -6.10
N GLU A 848 41.65 -10.34 -6.52
CA GLU A 848 41.97 -11.72 -6.94
C GLU A 848 41.45 -12.82 -6.01
N THR A 849 41.71 -12.69 -4.70
CA THR A 849 41.30 -13.73 -3.73
C THR A 849 39.78 -13.80 -3.58
N SER A 850 39.09 -12.67 -3.72
CA SER A 850 37.64 -12.57 -3.62
C SER A 850 36.97 -13.03 -4.92
N ALA A 851 37.55 -12.69 -6.08
CA ALA A 851 37.16 -13.18 -7.40
C ALA A 851 37.31 -14.70 -7.50
N THR A 852 38.42 -15.28 -7.02
CA THR A 852 38.66 -16.74 -7.02
C THR A 852 37.58 -17.49 -6.23
N ARG A 853 37.18 -16.94 -5.09
CA ARG A 853 36.09 -17.50 -4.30
C ARG A 853 34.78 -17.38 -5.07
N MET A 854 34.51 -16.21 -5.65
CA MET A 854 33.28 -15.93 -6.38
C MET A 854 33.11 -16.80 -7.63
N GLY A 855 34.18 -17.07 -8.37
CA GLY A 855 34.20 -18.02 -9.49
C GLY A 855 33.68 -19.40 -9.08
N LYS A 856 34.23 -19.96 -7.99
CA LYS A 856 33.82 -21.28 -7.45
C LYS A 856 32.39 -21.32 -6.92
N ILE A 857 31.96 -20.24 -6.30
CA ILE A 857 30.61 -20.10 -5.72
C ILE A 857 29.56 -20.03 -6.84
N SER A 858 29.89 -19.33 -7.91
CA SER A 858 29.00 -19.13 -9.06
C SER A 858 29.02 -20.31 -10.02
N ASP A 859 30.13 -21.02 -10.16
CA ASP A 859 30.17 -22.31 -10.86
C ASP A 859 29.28 -23.35 -10.17
N LEU A 860 29.40 -23.47 -8.85
CA LEU A 860 28.49 -24.29 -8.04
C LEU A 860 27.03 -23.88 -8.29
N ALA A 861 26.73 -22.59 -8.33
CA ALA A 861 25.40 -22.04 -8.60
C ALA A 861 24.79 -22.44 -9.93
N TYR A 862 25.60 -22.32 -10.96
CA TYR A 862 25.23 -22.65 -12.31
C TYR A 862 24.92 -24.15 -12.41
N ASN A 863 25.83 -24.99 -11.88
CA ASN A 863 25.71 -26.45 -11.87
C ASN A 863 24.50 -26.96 -11.07
N ILE A 864 24.12 -26.26 -10.01
CA ILE A 864 22.88 -26.52 -9.29
C ILE A 864 21.67 -26.25 -10.18
N GLY A 865 21.63 -25.07 -10.79
CA GLY A 865 20.49 -24.67 -11.59
C GLY A 865 20.28 -25.63 -12.76
N THR A 866 21.35 -25.99 -13.48
CA THR A 866 21.31 -26.94 -14.59
C THR A 866 20.91 -28.35 -14.13
N SER A 867 21.29 -28.79 -12.91
CA SER A 867 20.85 -30.09 -12.37
C SER A 867 19.33 -30.20 -12.16
N LEU A 868 18.65 -29.08 -11.92
CA LEU A 868 17.18 -29.00 -11.74
C LEU A 868 16.43 -28.93 -13.08
N ASN A 869 17.15 -28.63 -14.16
CA ASN A 869 16.65 -28.50 -15.53
C ASN A 869 17.25 -29.59 -16.46
N LYS A 870 17.84 -30.64 -15.88
CA LYS A 870 18.70 -31.59 -16.59
C LYS A 870 17.99 -32.33 -17.73
N GLU A 871 16.73 -32.70 -17.53
CA GLU A 871 15.91 -33.39 -18.55
C GLU A 871 15.74 -32.55 -19.83
N ASP A 872 15.42 -31.26 -19.69
CA ASP A 872 15.25 -30.36 -20.83
C ASP A 872 16.60 -30.03 -21.50
N ILE A 873 17.67 -29.90 -20.70
CA ILE A 873 19.04 -29.70 -21.20
C ILE A 873 19.51 -30.92 -22.02
N ASP A 874 19.29 -32.14 -21.52
CA ASP A 874 19.67 -33.38 -22.23
C ASP A 874 18.88 -33.58 -23.53
N ASN A 875 17.62 -33.15 -23.56
CA ASN A 875 16.81 -33.16 -24.78
C ASN A 875 17.36 -32.22 -25.85
N HIS A 876 17.79 -31.00 -25.47
CA HIS A 876 18.43 -30.06 -26.41
C HIS A 876 19.83 -30.55 -26.82
N ARG A 877 20.57 -31.19 -25.91
CA ARG A 877 21.91 -31.72 -26.16
C ARG A 877 21.93 -32.77 -27.27
N GLN A 878 20.89 -33.59 -27.40
CA GLN A 878 20.77 -34.59 -28.49
C GLN A 878 20.71 -33.97 -29.89
N GLY A 879 20.35 -32.68 -29.99
CA GLY A 879 20.31 -31.93 -31.25
C GLY A 879 21.62 -31.23 -31.62
N ILE A 880 22.63 -31.23 -30.74
CA ILE A 880 23.91 -30.56 -30.98
C ILE A 880 24.82 -31.48 -31.81
N ILE A 881 25.27 -30.98 -32.97
CA ILE A 881 26.22 -31.69 -33.83
C ILE A 881 27.63 -31.39 -33.33
N THR A 882 28.37 -32.42 -32.91
CA THR A 882 29.78 -32.30 -32.50
C THR A 882 30.60 -31.63 -33.60
N THR A 883 31.33 -30.58 -33.28
CA THR A 883 32.23 -29.90 -34.23
C THR A 883 33.67 -30.34 -33.99
N ALA A 884 34.36 -30.75 -35.05
CA ALA A 884 35.80 -31.00 -35.05
C ALA A 884 36.52 -29.85 -35.76
N GLN A 885 36.64 -28.70 -35.12
CA GLN A 885 37.40 -27.57 -35.63
C GLN A 885 38.34 -27.07 -34.53
N THR A 886 39.53 -27.66 -34.46
CA THR A 886 40.65 -27.12 -33.68
C THR A 886 41.21 -25.86 -34.35
N LEU A 887 41.80 -24.98 -33.54
CA LEU A 887 42.42 -23.69 -33.89
C LEU A 887 43.27 -23.71 -35.19
N GLN A 888 43.83 -24.87 -35.54
CA GLN A 888 44.66 -25.11 -36.72
C GLN A 888 43.95 -24.92 -38.08
N ASN A 889 42.61 -24.83 -38.09
CA ASN A 889 41.80 -24.72 -39.33
C ASN A 889 41.13 -23.36 -39.53
N LEU A 890 41.34 -22.38 -38.64
CA LEU A 890 40.89 -20.99 -38.82
C LEU A 890 41.69 -20.30 -39.93
N SER A 891 41.12 -19.30 -40.61
CA SER A 891 41.89 -18.51 -41.59
C SER A 891 43.06 -17.80 -40.92
N THR A 892 44.11 -17.50 -41.67
CA THR A 892 45.31 -16.83 -41.12
C THR A 892 44.96 -15.49 -40.47
N ASP A 893 43.92 -14.80 -40.95
CA ASP A 893 43.45 -13.52 -40.39
C ASP A 893 42.68 -13.72 -39.06
N GLU A 894 41.90 -14.80 -38.91
CA GLU A 894 41.21 -15.15 -37.66
C GLU A 894 42.20 -15.66 -36.59
N GLN A 895 43.19 -16.46 -36.98
CA GLN A 895 44.29 -16.84 -36.10
C GLN A 895 45.09 -15.60 -35.67
N LEU A 896 45.32 -14.66 -36.58
CA LEU A 896 46.05 -13.42 -36.30
C LEU A 896 45.24 -12.49 -35.39
N ALA A 897 43.91 -12.42 -35.51
CA ALA A 897 43.05 -11.66 -34.59
C ALA A 897 43.05 -12.24 -33.17
N ILE A 898 42.92 -13.56 -33.03
CA ILE A 898 42.99 -14.30 -31.74
C ILE A 898 44.39 -14.15 -31.10
N THR A 899 45.44 -14.01 -31.90
CA THR A 899 46.83 -13.83 -31.43
C THR A 899 47.22 -12.36 -31.20
N GLN A 900 46.64 -11.40 -31.94
CA GLN A 900 46.88 -9.96 -31.80
C GLN A 900 46.17 -9.38 -30.58
N ASP A 901 44.99 -9.89 -30.23
CA ASP A 901 44.34 -9.52 -28.96
C ASP A 901 45.23 -9.90 -27.77
N SER A 902 45.90 -11.06 -27.80
CA SER A 902 46.90 -11.47 -26.80
C SER A 902 48.11 -10.50 -26.70
N GLN A 903 48.51 -9.85 -27.79
CA GLN A 903 49.60 -8.85 -27.78
C GLN A 903 49.15 -7.46 -27.33
N SER A 904 47.88 -7.10 -27.52
CA SER A 904 47.30 -5.85 -27.03
C SER A 904 47.14 -5.81 -25.50
N LEU A 905 47.13 -6.99 -24.85
CA LEU A 905 47.12 -7.16 -23.39
C LEU A 905 48.38 -6.59 -22.71
N LEU A 906 49.50 -6.53 -23.43
CA LEU A 906 50.82 -6.13 -22.88
C LEU A 906 51.09 -4.62 -22.97
N GLN A 907 50.27 -3.83 -23.68
CA GLN A 907 50.56 -2.41 -23.96
C GLN A 907 49.78 -1.38 -23.13
N CYS A 908 48.95 -1.78 -22.15
CA CYS A 908 48.10 -0.82 -21.44
C CYS A 908 48.10 -1.01 -19.93
N GLN A 909 48.98 -0.26 -19.25
CA GLN A 909 48.64 0.40 -17.99
C GLN A 909 47.58 1.47 -18.22
#